data_AF-A0A924Y0Q6-F1
#
_entry.id   AF-A0A924Y0Q6-F1
#
_cell.length_a   1.000
_cell.length_b   1.000
_cell.length_c   1.000
_cell.angle_alpha   90.00
_cell.angle_beta   90.00
_cell.angle_gamma   90.00
#
_symmetry.space_group_name_H-M   'P 1'
#
loop_
_entity.id
_entity.type
_entity.pdbx_description
1 polymer ?
#
loop_
_entity_poly.entity_id
_entity_poly.type
_entity_poly.pdbx_seq_one_letter_code
_entity_poly.pdbx_strand_id
1 'polypeptide(L)'
;WTGASRYRFVKDYYPDEYERLKRYVAAGRWIPTGSAWDESDAIVPSPESIIRSVLYTNRWFQKEFGKTSNQYMMPDTFGFPASLPSILAHCGLKGFSTKKLTYGAGSAVGIPFHVGRWVGPDGGSVIAALNPGDYRTRITEDLTRSESWFARLRENGKSSGVFADYMYHGNGDLGGSPGAESASWLERSLAGDGPVQVRAGSADDMFTDITPGQATGLPEYRGDLLLIQHSAGSINSGAAMKRWNHRNEHLADAAERAAVTANLVAGSPYPAERLTEGWLRFIGGQMHDILPGTSIPAAYALAWNDQVIALNQFADVAAHGVSQVARKMDTQVKGVPLVVYNPLSAGREDVVTAEVVFPGAAPATIQVFGPDGEAVPTQTQNRKANRATVLFLASIPAVGFAVFDVRGTAKPAVPVRSLLQVTTSGMENARYRLRLDANGDITSLYDKEASREMLSAPIRLAFLHEKPKQHPAWNMDWEDRQKPPVGHVDGPIKVTIQENGPVRVALRIERSARGSAFRQTVRLSAGTAGNRVEFVTDVDWRTAESSLKAVFPLTVSHPEATYNLGVGTVRRGNNGPKKYEVPAQEWFDLTEKDGSYGISVLNEAKYGSDKPDDNTLRLTLLYTPGVRDRFQHQGTQDWGHHETLYALQGHNGDWRAARTADQAARLNQPPLVFQASTHGGAHGRTFSLLTLNTPGVTVAALKKAEDSQEVIVRLFERDGRPATNVRLRMATPIIGVREVNGQEQEVVPDGKVGIREGALVFDMKPYRPRAFALTLKKPPVPPAPDRQNVMLSLPFDVRATSSAKGKVDGAFDAQGRSYPGERLPAILESGGVTFRLGSSGATAVACAGQKIAIPKTASPGDRYLYFLAAAETDTALTHCFVDGGGRSAPVPLTIQRWDGYVGQWDTRLWKGEVPEKDAVWNNEYAGLTPGYIKRQPIAWYSDHLRLKNGGNDPYRFCYLFRYAVPLPKGTRFIVLPADVRIRIFATTISGQPTDMRSAYPLYDVLPSE
;
A
#
# COMPACT_ATOMS: atom_id res chain seq x y z
N TRP A 1 15.43 16.64 14.00
CA TRP A 1 14.31 16.80 13.04
C TRP A 1 14.59 15.89 11.86
N THR A 2 13.90 14.75 11.75
CA THR A 2 14.06 13.80 10.63
C THR A 2 12.79 13.80 9.74
N GLY A 3 12.84 13.17 8.57
CA GLY A 3 11.71 13.11 7.62
C GLY A 3 11.72 14.21 6.57
N ALA A 4 11.86 13.87 5.28
CA ALA A 4 11.82 14.83 4.16
C ALA A 4 10.43 15.47 3.94
N SER A 5 9.33 14.79 4.32
CA SER A 5 7.94 15.28 4.26
C SER A 5 7.79 16.65 4.93
N ARG A 6 8.42 16.83 6.09
CA ARG A 6 8.38 18.06 6.88
C ARG A 6 9.09 19.21 6.18
N TYR A 7 10.22 18.95 5.52
CA TYR A 7 10.91 19.96 4.72
C TYR A 7 10.08 20.36 3.50
N ARG A 8 9.35 19.41 2.89
CA ARG A 8 8.36 19.70 1.84
C ARG A 8 7.24 20.60 2.37
N PHE A 9 6.69 20.34 3.55
CA PHE A 9 5.68 21.23 4.14
C PHE A 9 6.21 22.64 4.43
N VAL A 10 7.44 22.77 4.92
CA VAL A 10 8.06 24.10 5.09
C VAL A 10 8.22 24.79 3.73
N LYS A 11 8.65 24.08 2.69
CA LYS A 11 8.73 24.61 1.32
C LYS A 11 7.37 25.09 0.79
N ASP A 12 6.32 24.31 1.02
CA ASP A 12 4.99 24.56 0.46
C ASP A 12 4.21 25.64 1.26
N TYR A 13 4.33 25.65 2.59
CA TYR A 13 3.56 26.54 3.46
C TYR A 13 4.34 27.79 3.91
N TYR A 14 5.67 27.72 3.97
CA TYR A 14 6.56 28.75 4.51
C TYR A 14 7.79 28.97 3.60
N PRO A 15 7.59 29.37 2.33
CA PRO A 15 8.65 29.37 1.32
C PRO A 15 9.83 30.32 1.63
N ASP A 16 9.59 31.43 2.34
CA ASP A 16 10.67 32.36 2.69
C ASP A 16 11.53 31.81 3.84
N GLU A 17 10.91 31.15 4.82
CA GLU A 17 11.59 30.37 5.86
C GLU A 17 12.37 29.18 5.26
N TYR A 18 11.83 28.54 4.23
CA TYR A 18 12.50 27.47 3.51
C TYR A 18 13.81 27.95 2.85
N GLU A 19 13.82 29.12 2.21
CA GLU A 19 15.05 29.69 1.64
C GLU A 19 16.07 30.09 2.73
N ARG A 20 15.61 30.49 3.92
CA ARG A 20 16.50 30.67 5.08
C ARG A 20 17.07 29.33 5.56
N LEU A 21 16.23 28.29 5.65
CA LEU A 21 16.65 26.93 6.03
C LEU A 21 17.73 26.40 5.08
N LYS A 22 17.56 26.56 3.76
CA LYS A 22 18.55 26.16 2.74
C LYS A 22 19.92 26.79 2.98
N ARG A 23 19.97 28.07 3.36
CA ARG A 23 21.23 28.75 3.71
C ARG A 23 21.90 28.14 4.94
N TYR A 24 21.14 27.71 5.94
CA TYR A 24 21.70 26.99 7.10
C TYR A 24 22.21 25.60 6.72
N VAL A 25 21.53 24.90 5.83
CA VAL A 25 22.00 23.61 5.32
C VAL A 25 23.31 23.77 4.54
N ALA A 26 23.38 24.75 3.63
CA ALA A 26 24.60 25.03 2.88
C ALA A 26 25.78 25.41 3.79
N ALA A 27 25.51 26.12 4.89
CA ALA A 27 26.51 26.51 5.89
C ALA A 27 26.87 25.39 6.89
N GLY A 28 26.29 24.19 6.77
CA GLY A 28 26.52 23.08 7.71
C GLY A 28 25.93 23.30 9.11
N ARG A 29 25.06 24.31 9.28
CA ARG A 29 24.39 24.64 10.56
C ARG A 29 23.09 23.86 10.75
N TRP A 30 22.59 23.23 9.68
CA TRP A 30 21.43 22.38 9.67
C TRP A 30 21.73 21.14 8.84
N ILE A 31 21.51 19.95 9.39
CA ILE A 31 21.89 18.70 8.71
C ILE A 31 20.61 17.89 8.43
N PRO A 32 20.17 17.80 7.16
CA PRO A 32 19.11 16.87 6.76
C PRO A 32 19.57 15.43 7.02
N THR A 33 18.79 14.65 7.77
CA THR A 33 19.17 13.29 8.19
C THR A 33 17.97 12.34 8.30
N GLY A 34 18.26 11.05 8.43
CA GLY A 34 17.36 9.96 8.80
C GLY A 34 16.95 9.02 7.66
N SER A 35 17.22 9.39 6.40
CA SER A 35 16.91 8.60 5.19
C SER A 35 15.49 8.03 5.15
N ALA A 36 14.50 8.78 5.63
CA ALA A 36 13.11 8.37 5.65
C ALA A 36 12.20 9.53 5.25
N TRP A 37 11.10 9.23 4.55
CA TRP A 37 10.18 10.27 4.08
C TRP A 37 9.47 10.93 5.25
N ASP A 38 9.06 10.11 6.22
CA ASP A 38 8.73 10.51 7.58
C ASP A 38 9.38 9.53 8.57
N GLU A 39 9.24 9.75 9.87
CA GLU A 39 9.60 8.76 10.90
C GLU A 39 8.56 7.65 10.88
N SER A 40 8.70 6.72 9.94
CA SER A 40 7.72 5.67 9.68
C SER A 40 7.72 4.59 10.77
N ASP A 41 6.58 3.89 10.87
CA ASP A 41 6.54 2.55 11.44
C ASP A 41 7.51 1.63 10.68
N ALA A 42 8.00 0.56 11.34
CA ALA A 42 8.95 -0.39 10.75
C ALA A 42 8.41 -1.82 10.66
N ILE A 43 7.20 -2.08 11.15
CA ILE A 43 6.63 -3.43 11.24
C ILE A 43 5.61 -3.68 10.15
N VAL A 44 4.68 -2.74 9.96
CA VAL A 44 3.56 -2.84 9.03
C VAL A 44 3.99 -2.56 7.57
N PRO A 45 4.79 -1.50 7.27
CA PRO A 45 5.16 -1.22 5.89
C PRO A 45 5.86 -2.40 5.22
N SER A 46 5.51 -2.64 3.96
CA SER A 46 6.22 -3.62 3.15
C SER A 46 7.70 -3.24 3.00
N PRO A 47 8.59 -4.22 2.76
CA PRO A 47 9.99 -3.95 2.47
C PRO A 47 10.19 -2.95 1.32
N GLU A 48 9.37 -3.01 0.28
CA GLU A 48 9.47 -2.07 -0.85
C GLU A 48 9.07 -0.65 -0.44
N SER A 49 8.05 -0.45 0.40
CA SER A 49 7.71 0.88 0.95
C SER A 49 8.88 1.51 1.72
N ILE A 50 9.60 0.73 2.53
CA ILE A 50 10.79 1.22 3.25
C ILE A 50 11.89 1.60 2.25
N ILE A 51 12.13 0.78 1.22
CA ILE A 51 13.11 1.10 0.17
C ILE A 51 12.72 2.38 -0.59
N ARG A 52 11.43 2.56 -0.92
CA ARG A 52 10.92 3.78 -1.56
C ARG A 52 11.08 5.01 -0.66
N SER A 53 10.80 4.86 0.63
CA SER A 53 11.00 5.92 1.62
C SER A 53 12.45 6.40 1.64
N VAL A 54 13.42 5.47 1.65
CA VAL A 54 14.86 5.79 1.59
C VAL A 54 15.24 6.43 0.26
N LEU A 55 14.88 5.79 -0.86
CA LEU A 55 15.18 6.26 -2.23
C LEU A 55 14.70 7.70 -2.42
N TYR A 56 13.42 7.96 -2.19
CA TYR A 56 12.84 9.27 -2.46
C TYR A 56 13.35 10.33 -1.50
N THR A 57 13.59 9.99 -0.23
CA THR A 57 14.13 10.93 0.74
C THR A 57 15.52 11.41 0.37
N ASN A 58 16.44 10.48 0.11
CA ASN A 58 17.82 10.87 -0.20
C ASN A 58 17.90 11.55 -1.57
N ARG A 59 17.07 11.17 -2.54
CA ARG A 59 16.93 11.92 -3.79
C ARG A 59 16.42 13.34 -3.56
N TRP A 60 15.42 13.52 -2.69
CA TRP A 60 14.86 14.82 -2.38
C TRP A 60 15.89 15.71 -1.66
N PHE A 61 16.59 15.19 -0.65
CA PHE A 61 17.70 15.92 0.00
C PHE A 61 18.82 16.25 -0.98
N GLN A 62 19.20 15.32 -1.86
CA GLN A 62 20.24 15.57 -2.85
C GLN A 62 19.82 16.69 -3.81
N LYS A 63 18.57 16.68 -4.28
CA LYS A 63 18.03 17.67 -5.20
C LYS A 63 17.91 19.06 -4.55
N GLU A 64 17.39 19.13 -3.33
CA GLU A 64 17.06 20.42 -2.69
C GLU A 64 18.24 21.03 -1.93
N PHE A 65 19.15 20.20 -1.43
CA PHE A 65 20.23 20.62 -0.52
C PHE A 65 21.64 20.17 -0.93
N GLY A 66 21.77 19.28 -1.92
CA GLY A 66 23.07 18.71 -2.30
C GLY A 66 23.69 17.80 -1.22
N LYS A 67 22.85 17.23 -0.35
CA LYS A 67 23.23 16.37 0.78
C LYS A 67 22.37 15.11 0.80
N THR A 68 22.87 14.03 1.40
CA THR A 68 22.13 12.79 1.66
C THR A 68 22.39 12.31 3.07
N SER A 69 21.57 11.38 3.55
CA SER A 69 21.76 10.70 4.83
C SER A 69 22.25 9.26 4.62
N ASN A 70 23.16 8.80 5.48
CA ASN A 70 23.73 7.44 5.45
C ASN A 70 23.19 6.52 6.54
N GLN A 71 22.25 7.00 7.36
CA GLN A 71 21.57 6.18 8.35
C GLN A 71 20.05 6.19 8.20
N TYR A 72 19.42 5.17 8.77
CA TYR A 72 17.98 5.15 9.05
C TYR A 72 17.75 5.50 10.54
N MET A 73 17.30 6.72 10.81
CA MET A 73 17.15 7.25 12.18
C MET A 73 15.69 7.14 12.62
N MET A 74 15.40 6.26 13.58
CA MET A 74 14.05 5.92 14.03
C MET A 74 13.95 6.04 15.56
N PRO A 75 13.98 7.27 16.11
CA PRO A 75 14.09 7.48 17.54
C PRO A 75 12.86 6.98 18.32
N ASP A 76 11.67 7.02 17.71
CA ASP A 76 10.40 6.73 18.41
C ASP A 76 9.53 5.61 17.81
N THR A 77 10.00 4.90 16.78
CA THR A 77 9.24 3.80 16.12
C THR A 77 9.03 2.57 17.03
N PHE A 78 7.84 1.95 16.96
CA PHE A 78 7.34 0.95 17.93
C PHE A 78 7.81 -0.49 17.71
N GLY A 79 9.12 -0.67 17.55
CA GLY A 79 9.77 -1.96 17.37
C GLY A 79 10.23 -2.20 15.94
N PHE A 80 11.14 -3.16 15.77
CA PHE A 80 11.82 -3.36 14.49
C PHE A 80 11.97 -4.85 14.14
N PRO A 81 11.54 -5.29 12.94
CA PRO A 81 11.61 -6.69 12.53
C PRO A 81 13.05 -7.09 12.16
N ALA A 82 13.37 -8.37 12.34
CA ALA A 82 14.69 -8.93 12.02
C ALA A 82 15.12 -8.74 10.55
N SER A 83 14.19 -8.47 9.64
CA SER A 83 14.45 -8.23 8.21
C SER A 83 14.95 -6.82 7.90
N LEU A 84 14.75 -5.84 8.79
CA LEU A 84 15.08 -4.44 8.52
C LEU A 84 16.56 -4.23 8.16
N PRO A 85 17.57 -4.85 8.82
CA PRO A 85 18.97 -4.68 8.42
C PRO A 85 19.26 -5.13 6.99
N SER A 86 18.62 -6.20 6.51
CA SER A 86 18.74 -6.65 5.12
C SER A 86 18.25 -5.58 4.15
N ILE A 87 17.13 -4.93 4.49
CA ILE A 87 16.52 -3.86 3.68
C ILE A 87 17.42 -2.62 3.68
N LEU A 88 17.90 -2.18 4.85
CA LEU A 88 18.74 -0.99 4.97
C LEU A 88 20.12 -1.19 4.31
N ALA A 89 20.72 -2.38 4.49
CA ALA A 89 21.97 -2.76 3.82
C ALA A 89 21.78 -2.81 2.30
N HIS A 90 20.65 -3.34 1.82
CA HIS A 90 20.31 -3.29 0.40
C HIS A 90 20.14 -1.86 -0.09
N CYS A 91 19.66 -0.93 0.72
CA CYS A 91 19.63 0.50 0.38
C CYS A 91 21.02 1.17 0.40
N GLY A 92 22.07 0.48 0.83
CA GLY A 92 23.42 1.04 0.95
C GLY A 92 23.62 1.93 2.18
N LEU A 93 22.66 1.97 3.11
CA LEU A 93 22.79 2.70 4.37
C LEU A 93 23.82 2.00 5.27
N LYS A 94 24.54 2.80 6.05
CA LYS A 94 25.60 2.35 6.98
C LYS A 94 25.10 2.22 8.41
N GLY A 95 24.21 3.13 8.81
CA GLY A 95 23.77 3.30 10.19
C GLY A 95 22.29 3.03 10.42
N PHE A 96 21.98 2.64 11.66
CA PHE A 96 20.64 2.64 12.23
C PHE A 96 20.71 3.18 13.67
N SER A 97 19.75 3.99 14.07
CA SER A 97 19.69 4.49 15.45
C SER A 97 18.25 4.52 15.97
N THR A 98 18.08 4.13 17.22
CA THR A 98 16.77 4.19 17.90
C THR A 98 16.93 4.36 19.40
N LYS A 99 16.06 5.18 20.00
CA LYS A 99 15.92 5.29 21.46
C LYS A 99 14.84 4.37 21.98
N LYS A 100 13.86 3.98 21.16
CA LYS A 100 12.60 3.38 21.63
C LYS A 100 12.79 2.10 22.44
N LEU A 101 13.88 1.37 22.22
CA LEU A 101 14.20 0.13 22.93
C LEU A 101 14.46 0.30 24.44
N THR A 102 14.77 1.52 24.90
CA THR A 102 14.97 1.84 26.32
C THR A 102 13.78 2.53 26.97
N TYR A 103 12.68 2.73 26.24
CA TYR A 103 11.46 3.34 26.77
C TYR A 103 10.63 2.34 27.59
N GLY A 104 10.11 2.79 28.73
CA GLY A 104 9.14 2.03 29.53
C GLY A 104 9.65 0.66 29.96
N ALA A 105 8.88 -0.40 29.66
CA ALA A 105 9.27 -1.79 29.93
C ALA A 105 10.46 -2.29 29.08
N GLY A 106 10.89 -1.51 28.08
CA GLY A 106 12.03 -1.82 27.22
C GLY A 106 11.75 -2.87 26.15
N SER A 107 12.82 -3.27 25.46
CA SER A 107 12.76 -4.32 24.44
C SER A 107 12.57 -5.72 25.04
N ALA A 108 11.82 -6.56 24.33
CA ALA A 108 11.58 -7.95 24.69
C ALA A 108 12.87 -8.81 24.79
N VAL A 109 13.98 -8.33 24.21
CA VAL A 109 15.30 -8.99 24.26
C VAL A 109 16.33 -8.20 25.08
N GLY A 110 15.92 -7.13 25.75
CA GLY A 110 16.84 -6.16 26.35
C GLY A 110 17.59 -5.33 25.29
N ILE A 111 18.69 -4.70 25.69
CA ILE A 111 19.57 -3.96 24.78
C ILE A 111 20.80 -4.84 24.48
N PRO A 112 20.93 -5.38 23.25
CA PRO A 112 22.04 -6.29 22.93
C PRO A 112 23.43 -5.65 23.04
N PHE A 113 23.53 -4.35 22.73
CA PHE A 113 24.75 -3.53 22.79
C PHE A 113 24.38 -2.04 22.72
N HIS A 114 25.30 -1.13 23.07
CA HIS A 114 25.10 0.31 22.83
C HIS A 114 25.37 0.68 21.37
N VAL A 115 26.57 0.33 20.88
CA VAL A 115 26.98 0.42 19.47
C VAL A 115 27.43 -0.97 19.02
N GLY A 116 26.89 -1.45 17.91
CA GLY A 116 27.16 -2.80 17.42
C GLY A 116 26.71 -3.03 15.99
N ARG A 117 26.61 -4.28 15.57
CA ARG A 117 26.13 -4.70 14.25
C ARG A 117 24.78 -5.40 14.38
N TRP A 118 23.76 -4.87 13.73
CA TRP A 118 22.47 -5.54 13.61
C TRP A 118 22.38 -6.23 12.25
N VAL A 119 22.08 -7.53 12.28
CA VAL A 119 22.24 -8.40 11.10
C VAL A 119 20.93 -9.10 10.76
N GLY A 120 20.55 -8.98 9.49
CA GLY A 120 19.32 -9.54 8.96
C GLY A 120 19.45 -11.00 8.54
N PRO A 121 18.33 -11.61 8.11
CA PRO A 121 18.25 -13.03 7.77
C PRO A 121 19.12 -13.43 6.56
N ASP A 122 19.49 -12.50 5.68
CA ASP A 122 20.39 -12.73 4.54
C ASP A 122 21.88 -12.49 4.86
N GLY A 123 22.19 -12.16 6.12
CA GLY A 123 23.52 -11.77 6.58
C GLY A 123 23.92 -10.33 6.27
N GLY A 124 23.08 -9.54 5.58
CA GLY A 124 23.26 -8.10 5.44
C GLY A 124 23.13 -7.38 6.78
N SER A 125 23.90 -6.31 6.97
CA SER A 125 23.99 -5.65 8.27
C SER A 125 24.18 -4.14 8.17
N VAL A 126 23.84 -3.46 9.26
CA VAL A 126 24.13 -2.05 9.51
C VAL A 126 24.79 -1.91 10.89
N ILE A 127 25.59 -0.87 11.06
CA ILE A 127 26.04 -0.45 12.39
C ILE A 127 24.83 0.17 13.09
N ALA A 128 24.57 -0.22 14.33
CA ALA A 128 23.39 0.18 15.07
C ALA A 128 23.75 0.84 16.40
N ALA A 129 23.15 1.99 16.68
CA ALA A 129 23.13 2.63 17.99
C ALA A 129 21.77 2.34 18.67
N LEU A 130 21.75 1.37 19.59
CA LEU A 130 20.53 0.87 20.23
C LEU A 130 20.27 1.48 21.62
N ASN A 131 21.21 2.26 22.15
CA ASN A 131 21.05 2.99 23.40
C ASN A 131 21.58 4.44 23.33
N PRO A 132 21.09 5.29 22.43
CA PRO A 132 21.59 6.65 22.23
C PRO A 132 21.17 7.67 23.32
N GLY A 133 20.57 7.23 24.43
CA GLY A 133 19.92 8.12 25.41
C GLY A 133 18.57 8.67 24.94
N ASP A 134 17.89 9.47 25.77
CA ASP A 134 16.58 10.04 25.41
C ASP A 134 16.76 11.13 24.33
N TYR A 135 15.90 11.18 23.31
CA TYR A 135 15.94 12.25 22.31
C TYR A 135 15.47 13.63 22.85
N ARG A 136 15.09 13.67 24.13
CA ARG A 136 14.81 14.87 24.95
C ARG A 136 15.96 15.22 25.89
N THR A 137 17.12 14.58 25.73
CA THR A 137 18.26 14.77 26.63
C THR A 137 18.70 16.24 26.61
N ARG A 138 18.80 16.81 27.81
CA ARG A 138 19.39 18.11 28.08
C ARG A 138 20.80 17.90 28.61
N ILE A 139 21.77 18.64 28.07
CA ILE A 139 23.15 18.58 28.53
C ILE A 139 23.28 19.60 29.66
N THR A 140 23.71 19.16 30.84
CA THR A 140 23.79 19.99 32.05
C THR A 140 25.17 19.93 32.70
N GLU A 141 26.15 19.33 32.03
CA GLU A 141 27.51 19.13 32.51
C GLU A 141 28.53 19.19 31.35
N ASP A 142 29.82 19.22 31.68
CA ASP A 142 30.90 19.01 30.72
C ASP A 142 31.03 17.52 30.39
N LEU A 143 30.53 17.12 29.22
CA LEU A 143 30.52 15.71 28.79
C LEU A 143 31.91 15.13 28.61
N THR A 144 32.96 15.93 28.42
CA THR A 144 34.34 15.42 28.29
C THR A 144 34.83 14.74 29.57
N ARG A 145 34.19 15.08 30.71
CA ARG A 145 34.50 14.58 32.05
C ARG A 145 33.37 13.71 32.64
N SER A 146 32.34 13.39 31.85
CA SER A 146 31.23 12.57 32.32
C SER A 146 31.68 11.13 32.56
N GLU A 147 31.65 10.70 33.82
CA GLU A 147 32.03 9.33 34.21
C GLU A 147 31.15 8.28 33.52
N SER A 148 29.87 8.60 33.32
CA SER A 148 28.90 7.69 32.68
C SER A 148 29.24 7.42 31.22
N TRP A 149 29.56 8.46 30.44
CA TRP A 149 29.93 8.32 29.04
C TRP A 149 31.32 7.71 28.88
N PHE A 150 32.26 8.04 29.76
CA PHE A 150 33.57 7.40 29.78
C PHE A 150 33.48 5.89 30.03
N ALA A 151 32.61 5.46 30.96
CA ALA A 151 32.36 4.05 31.23
C ALA A 151 31.78 3.32 30.01
N ARG A 152 30.77 3.92 29.35
CA ARG A 152 30.16 3.35 28.14
C ARG A 152 31.16 3.23 26.98
N LEU A 153 31.99 4.24 26.76
CA LEU A 153 33.04 4.20 25.74
C LEU A 153 34.07 3.10 26.02
N ARG A 154 34.45 2.90 27.29
CA ARG A 154 35.32 1.79 27.69
C ARG A 154 34.66 0.43 27.48
N GLU A 155 33.36 0.29 27.72
CA GLU A 155 32.61 -0.94 27.47
C GLU A 155 32.56 -1.27 25.97
N ASN A 156 32.23 -0.29 25.13
CA ASN A 156 32.24 -0.45 23.67
C ASN A 156 33.66 -0.81 23.18
N GLY A 157 34.68 -0.10 23.65
CA GLY A 157 36.07 -0.36 23.27
C GLY A 157 36.61 -1.68 23.77
N LYS A 158 36.24 -2.14 24.98
CA LYS A 158 36.64 -3.45 25.50
C LYS A 158 36.01 -4.59 24.71
N SER A 159 34.77 -4.44 24.26
CA SER A 159 34.06 -5.47 23.50
C SER A 159 34.48 -5.53 22.03
N SER A 160 34.93 -4.41 21.44
CA SER A 160 35.10 -4.31 19.98
C SER A 160 36.40 -3.66 19.49
N GLY A 161 37.17 -3.03 20.36
CA GLY A 161 38.27 -2.13 19.98
C GLY A 161 37.81 -0.76 19.47
N VAL A 162 36.50 -0.49 19.41
CA VAL A 162 35.90 0.77 18.96
C VAL A 162 35.39 1.56 20.17
N PHE A 163 36.10 2.64 20.51
CA PHE A 163 35.75 3.54 21.61
C PHE A 163 34.87 4.70 21.11
N ALA A 164 33.69 4.37 20.58
CA ALA A 164 32.72 5.34 20.09
C ALA A 164 31.34 5.07 20.69
N ASP A 165 30.55 6.13 20.87
CA ASP A 165 29.16 6.04 21.31
C ASP A 165 28.35 7.17 20.65
N TYR A 166 27.03 7.10 20.80
CA TYR A 166 26.07 7.98 20.15
C TYR A 166 25.14 8.59 21.19
N MET A 167 24.90 9.90 21.12
CA MET A 167 23.97 10.61 22.01
C MET A 167 22.94 11.40 21.19
N TYR A 168 21.66 11.27 21.54
CA TYR A 168 20.66 12.26 21.11
C TYR A 168 20.63 13.48 22.03
N HIS A 169 20.41 14.66 21.44
CA HIS A 169 20.27 15.94 22.13
C HIS A 169 19.09 16.71 21.54
N GLY A 170 18.12 17.13 22.36
CA GLY A 170 16.89 17.75 21.82
C GLY A 170 15.76 17.96 22.83
N ASN A 171 14.61 18.42 22.31
CA ASN A 171 13.35 18.58 23.06
C ASN A 171 12.29 17.53 22.72
N GLY A 172 12.52 16.70 21.70
CA GLY A 172 11.62 15.61 21.30
C GLY A 172 10.25 16.02 20.79
N ASP A 173 9.22 15.35 21.29
CA ASP A 173 7.86 15.22 20.73
C ASP A 173 7.15 16.54 20.38
N LEU A 174 7.46 17.62 21.11
CA LEU A 174 6.83 18.93 20.94
C LEU A 174 7.57 19.83 19.94
N GLY A 175 8.71 19.39 19.41
CA GLY A 175 9.58 20.18 18.54
C GLY A 175 10.35 21.31 19.26
N GLY A 176 10.95 22.19 18.47
CA GLY A 176 11.77 23.31 18.97
C GLY A 176 13.27 22.99 19.13
N SER A 177 14.07 24.04 19.33
CA SER A 177 15.51 23.93 19.56
C SER A 177 15.84 23.58 21.02
N PRO A 178 16.95 22.88 21.30
CA PRO A 178 17.45 22.74 22.67
C PRO A 178 17.46 24.08 23.41
N GLY A 179 17.16 24.06 24.72
CA GLY A 179 17.21 25.27 25.54
C GLY A 179 18.61 25.90 25.59
N ALA A 180 18.69 27.22 25.76
CA ALA A 180 19.94 27.97 25.72
C ALA A 180 21.00 27.47 26.71
N GLU A 181 20.58 27.06 27.91
CA GLU A 181 21.48 26.45 28.91
C GLU A 181 22.09 25.14 28.41
N SER A 182 21.27 24.26 27.83
CA SER A 182 21.72 22.98 27.26
C SER A 182 22.66 23.19 26.07
N ALA A 183 22.41 24.21 25.25
CA ALA A 183 23.31 24.60 24.16
C ALA A 183 24.65 25.14 24.70
N SER A 184 24.63 25.97 25.74
CA SER A 184 25.85 26.48 26.40
C SER A 184 26.71 25.36 26.98
N TRP A 185 26.09 24.35 27.62
CA TRP A 185 26.82 23.17 28.09
C TRP A 185 27.38 22.31 26.96
N LEU A 186 26.68 22.19 25.83
CA LEU A 186 27.22 21.55 24.64
C LEU A 186 28.46 22.30 24.14
N GLU A 187 28.40 23.63 24.00
CA GLU A 187 29.55 24.45 23.59
C GLU A 187 30.75 24.27 24.54
N ARG A 188 30.52 24.24 25.86
CA ARG A 188 31.55 23.95 26.86
C ARG A 188 32.13 22.55 26.68
N SER A 189 31.27 21.55 26.47
CA SER A 189 31.70 20.17 26.24
C SER A 189 32.52 20.03 24.96
N LEU A 190 32.21 20.78 23.90
CA LEU A 190 32.99 20.79 22.66
C LEU A 190 34.38 21.42 22.84
N ALA A 191 34.51 22.37 23.78
CA ALA A 191 35.77 23.02 24.12
C ALA A 191 36.53 22.34 25.27
N GLY A 192 35.94 21.32 25.90
CA GLY A 192 36.51 20.62 27.05
C GLY A 192 37.73 19.78 26.69
N ASP A 193 38.58 19.52 27.69
CA ASP A 193 39.86 18.81 27.56
C ASP A 193 39.90 17.48 28.33
N GLY A 194 38.73 16.96 28.72
CA GLY A 194 38.59 15.71 29.45
C GLY A 194 38.95 14.45 28.62
N PRO A 195 38.92 13.26 29.25
CA PRO A 195 39.30 12.00 28.60
C PRO A 195 38.33 11.53 27.49
N VAL A 196 37.17 12.17 27.34
CA VAL A 196 36.20 11.90 26.29
C VAL A 196 36.22 13.04 25.27
N GLN A 197 36.35 12.70 23.98
CA GLN A 197 36.18 13.66 22.89
C GLN A 197 34.70 13.79 22.52
N VAL A 198 34.15 15.00 22.64
CA VAL A 198 32.77 15.31 22.27
C VAL A 198 32.75 15.92 20.86
N ARG A 199 31.88 15.41 19.98
CA ARG A 199 31.67 15.96 18.64
C ARG A 199 30.19 16.25 18.42
N ALA A 200 29.87 17.49 18.08
CA ALA A 200 28.55 17.87 17.58
C ALA A 200 28.63 17.88 16.05
N GLY A 201 27.99 16.89 15.42
CA GLY A 201 28.14 16.64 13.99
C GLY A 201 26.89 16.08 13.35
N SER A 202 27.05 15.54 12.14
CA SER A 202 25.97 14.80 11.51
C SER A 202 25.68 13.56 12.33
N ALA A 203 24.41 13.17 12.37
CA ALA A 203 24.04 11.88 12.91
C ALA A 203 24.78 10.74 12.16
N ASP A 204 25.25 10.96 10.93
CA ASP A 204 25.95 9.96 10.12
C ASP A 204 27.42 9.75 10.51
N ASP A 205 28.03 10.70 11.21
CA ASP A 205 29.49 10.78 11.37
C ASP A 205 30.05 9.50 11.99
N MET A 206 29.48 9.01 13.10
CA MET A 206 29.92 7.76 13.74
C MET A 206 29.86 6.56 12.78
N PHE A 207 28.80 6.44 11.99
CA PHE A 207 28.60 5.30 11.10
C PHE A 207 29.51 5.32 9.87
N THR A 208 29.98 6.50 9.48
CA THR A 208 30.89 6.68 8.34
C THR A 208 32.36 6.68 8.77
N ASP A 209 32.67 7.12 9.98
CA ASP A 209 34.01 7.10 10.57
C ASP A 209 34.45 5.68 10.98
N ILE A 210 33.51 4.83 11.43
CA ILE A 210 33.81 3.41 11.72
C ILE A 210 34.12 2.67 10.41
N THR A 211 35.38 2.29 10.23
CA THR A 211 35.83 1.58 9.03
C THR A 211 35.21 0.17 8.92
N PRO A 212 35.13 -0.42 7.72
CA PRO A 212 34.66 -1.79 7.55
C PRO A 212 35.43 -2.81 8.42
N GLY A 213 36.74 -2.62 8.62
CA GLY A 213 37.55 -3.47 9.50
C GLY A 213 37.14 -3.36 10.96
N GLN A 214 36.97 -2.14 11.48
CA GLN A 214 36.46 -1.91 12.84
C GLN A 214 35.05 -2.45 13.03
N ALA A 215 34.18 -2.28 12.03
CA ALA A 215 32.81 -2.79 12.08
C ALA A 215 32.74 -4.32 12.24
N THR A 216 33.74 -5.07 11.78
CA THR A 216 33.79 -6.53 12.01
C THR A 216 34.10 -6.93 13.45
N GLY A 217 34.71 -6.03 14.24
CA GLY A 217 34.97 -6.26 15.67
C GLY A 217 33.80 -5.90 16.59
N LEU A 218 32.77 -5.22 16.07
CA LEU A 218 31.59 -4.83 16.85
C LEU A 218 30.74 -6.04 17.29
N PRO A 219 30.09 -5.99 18.47
CA PRO A 219 29.16 -7.02 18.91
C PRO A 219 27.99 -7.17 17.92
N GLU A 220 27.54 -8.40 17.70
CA GLU A 220 26.51 -8.72 16.70
C GLU A 220 25.19 -9.15 17.35
N TYR A 221 24.07 -8.71 16.78
CA TYR A 221 22.73 -9.20 17.13
C TYR A 221 21.93 -9.62 15.89
N ARG A 222 21.22 -10.75 16.01
CA ARG A 222 20.29 -11.30 15.00
C ARG A 222 18.94 -11.55 15.65
N GLY A 223 17.89 -10.96 15.09
CA GLY A 223 16.52 -11.12 15.58
C GLY A 223 15.74 -9.82 15.60
N ASP A 224 14.50 -9.92 16.07
CA ASP A 224 13.61 -8.78 16.20
C ASP A 224 13.97 -7.92 17.43
N LEU A 225 13.87 -6.61 17.27
CA LEU A 225 13.95 -5.63 18.35
C LEU A 225 12.53 -5.11 18.66
N LEU A 226 11.64 -6.03 19.06
CA LEU A 226 10.28 -5.68 19.51
C LEU A 226 10.29 -5.12 20.93
N LEU A 227 9.29 -4.31 21.25
CA LEU A 227 9.08 -3.75 22.58
C LEU A 227 8.11 -4.63 23.38
N ILE A 228 8.31 -4.71 24.70
CA ILE A 228 7.35 -5.42 25.59
C ILE A 228 6.02 -4.66 25.63
N GLN A 229 6.08 -3.32 25.59
CA GLN A 229 4.95 -2.40 25.52
C GLN A 229 5.08 -1.55 24.24
N HIS A 230 3.98 -1.05 23.72
CA HIS A 230 3.83 -0.34 22.44
C HIS A 230 3.92 -1.16 21.16
N SER A 231 4.63 -2.30 21.10
CA SER A 231 4.56 -3.12 19.88
C SER A 231 3.21 -3.84 19.76
N ALA A 232 2.74 -4.51 20.82
CA ALA A 232 1.60 -5.43 20.74
C ALA A 232 0.27 -4.78 20.30
N GLY A 233 -0.12 -3.65 20.89
CA GLY A 233 -1.36 -2.94 20.52
C GLY A 233 -1.23 -2.24 19.17
N SER A 234 -0.09 -1.57 18.92
CA SER A 234 0.17 -0.83 17.68
C SER A 234 0.20 -1.67 16.40
N ILE A 235 0.57 -2.95 16.51
CA ILE A 235 0.48 -3.92 15.39
C ILE A 235 -0.98 -4.11 14.92
N ASN A 236 -1.97 -3.83 15.78
CA ASN A 236 -3.38 -4.17 15.57
C ASN A 236 -4.32 -2.96 15.49
N SER A 237 -4.08 -1.90 16.28
CA SER A 237 -4.92 -0.70 16.32
C SER A 237 -4.99 0.01 14.96
N GLY A 238 -6.14 0.58 14.58
CA GLY A 238 -6.26 1.32 13.32
C GLY A 238 -6.32 0.40 12.11
N ALA A 239 -7.16 -0.63 12.19
CA ALA A 239 -7.29 -1.68 11.19
C ALA A 239 -7.59 -1.15 9.77
N ALA A 240 -8.45 -0.12 9.65
CA ALA A 240 -8.79 0.49 8.36
C ALA A 240 -7.57 1.18 7.71
N MET A 241 -6.75 1.86 8.51
CA MET A 241 -5.54 2.52 8.02
C MET A 241 -4.52 1.51 7.47
N LYS A 242 -4.33 0.39 8.18
CA LYS A 242 -3.46 -0.72 7.74
C LYS A 242 -3.95 -1.39 6.46
N ARG A 243 -5.27 -1.56 6.30
CA ARG A 243 -5.88 -2.07 5.07
C ARG A 243 -5.59 -1.16 3.88
N TRP A 244 -5.81 0.15 4.01
CA TRP A 244 -5.57 1.07 2.90
C TRP A 244 -4.08 1.28 2.59
N ASN A 245 -3.20 1.20 3.59
CA ASN A 245 -1.76 1.11 3.35
C ASN A 245 -1.44 -0.09 2.44
N HIS A 246 -1.89 -1.28 2.83
CA HIS A 246 -1.67 -2.52 2.07
C HIS A 246 -2.24 -2.44 0.65
N ARG A 247 -3.47 -1.92 0.49
CA ARG A 247 -4.08 -1.70 -0.83
C ARG A 247 -3.25 -0.76 -1.71
N ASN A 248 -2.70 0.31 -1.13
CA ASN A 248 -1.83 1.23 -1.85
C ASN A 248 -0.53 0.55 -2.31
N GLU A 249 0.12 -0.24 -1.45
CA GLU A 249 1.37 -0.95 -1.80
C GLU A 249 1.19 -1.88 -3.01
N HIS A 250 0.15 -2.72 -2.99
CA HIS A 250 -0.10 -3.66 -4.09
C HIS A 250 -0.63 -3.01 -5.36
N LEU A 251 -1.44 -1.96 -5.25
CA LEU A 251 -1.94 -1.24 -6.41
C LEU A 251 -0.85 -0.38 -7.07
N ALA A 252 0.07 0.18 -6.28
CA ALA A 252 1.24 0.88 -6.79
C ALA A 252 2.16 -0.06 -7.60
N ASP A 253 2.48 -1.24 -7.05
CA ASP A 253 3.26 -2.26 -7.78
C ASP A 253 2.57 -2.70 -9.08
N ALA A 254 1.26 -2.98 -9.02
CA ALA A 254 0.49 -3.36 -10.21
C ALA A 254 0.47 -2.25 -11.27
N ALA A 255 0.34 -0.99 -10.85
CA ALA A 255 0.34 0.18 -11.72
C ALA A 255 1.71 0.42 -12.38
N GLU A 256 2.81 0.29 -11.63
CA GLU A 256 4.17 0.43 -12.18
C GLU A 256 4.47 -0.63 -13.22
N ARG A 257 4.14 -1.90 -12.94
CA ARG A 257 4.30 -3.00 -13.89
C ARG A 257 3.50 -2.80 -15.15
N ALA A 258 2.24 -2.36 -15.02
CA ALA A 258 1.38 -2.06 -16.17
C ALA A 258 1.96 -0.89 -16.99
N ALA A 259 2.47 0.16 -16.33
CA ALA A 259 3.07 1.31 -16.97
C ALA A 259 4.41 0.99 -17.67
N VAL A 260 5.27 0.17 -17.06
CA VAL A 260 6.49 -0.34 -17.71
C VAL A 260 6.12 -1.18 -18.93
N THR A 261 5.15 -2.08 -18.80
CA THR A 261 4.69 -2.90 -19.94
C THR A 261 4.20 -2.00 -21.07
N ALA A 262 3.29 -1.07 -20.77
CA ALA A 262 2.76 -0.10 -21.73
C ALA A 262 3.86 0.74 -22.41
N ASN A 263 4.88 1.15 -21.65
CA ASN A 263 6.01 1.89 -22.20
C ASN A 263 6.79 1.05 -23.21
N LEU A 264 7.10 -0.20 -22.87
CA LEU A 264 7.92 -1.07 -23.70
C LEU A 264 7.20 -1.59 -24.95
N VAL A 265 5.92 -1.97 -24.83
CA VAL A 265 5.20 -2.66 -25.92
C VAL A 265 4.32 -1.73 -26.75
N ALA A 266 3.84 -0.63 -26.15
CA ALA A 266 2.92 0.29 -26.79
C ALA A 266 3.52 1.70 -26.97
N GLY A 267 4.74 1.96 -26.50
CA GLY A 267 5.38 3.27 -26.58
C GLY A 267 4.69 4.34 -25.72
N SER A 268 3.87 3.94 -24.74
CA SER A 268 3.20 4.89 -23.85
C SER A 268 4.23 5.61 -22.97
N PRO A 269 4.14 6.94 -22.76
CA PRO A 269 4.95 7.61 -21.76
C PRO A 269 4.76 6.95 -20.37
N TYR A 270 5.86 6.81 -19.63
CA TYR A 270 5.83 6.32 -18.25
C TYR A 270 5.49 7.48 -17.31
N PRO A 271 4.42 7.41 -16.50
CA PRO A 271 3.94 8.54 -15.70
C PRO A 271 4.71 8.67 -14.38
N ALA A 272 6.02 8.94 -14.46
CA ALA A 272 6.94 8.95 -13.31
C ALA A 272 6.45 9.86 -12.18
N GLU A 273 6.20 11.15 -12.46
CA GLU A 273 5.78 12.12 -11.45
C GLU A 273 4.51 11.70 -10.70
N ARG A 274 3.52 11.18 -11.43
CA ARG A 274 2.24 10.73 -10.85
C ARG A 274 2.42 9.51 -9.94
N LEU A 275 3.31 8.59 -10.31
CA LEU A 275 3.66 7.43 -9.49
C LEU A 275 4.44 7.85 -8.24
N THR A 276 5.45 8.70 -8.38
CA THR A 276 6.25 9.22 -7.26
C THR A 276 5.39 9.98 -6.26
N GLU A 277 4.51 10.88 -6.72
CA GLU A 277 3.59 11.62 -5.85
C GLU A 277 2.62 10.68 -5.12
N GLY A 278 2.09 9.65 -5.80
CA GLY A 278 1.25 8.63 -5.17
C GLY A 278 1.99 7.89 -4.06
N TRP A 279 3.23 7.46 -4.30
CA TRP A 279 4.06 6.80 -3.29
C TRP A 279 4.35 7.71 -2.09
N LEU A 280 4.83 8.93 -2.33
CA LEU A 280 5.16 9.87 -1.26
C LEU A 280 3.94 10.21 -0.40
N ARG A 281 2.76 10.29 -1.02
CA ARG A 281 1.49 10.58 -0.36
C ARG A 281 1.15 9.51 0.68
N PHE A 282 1.05 8.24 0.29
CA PHE A 282 0.62 7.21 1.24
C PHE A 282 1.75 6.77 2.19
N ILE A 283 3.03 6.83 1.78
CA ILE A 283 4.19 6.61 2.68
C ILE A 283 4.19 7.67 3.80
N GLY A 284 3.76 8.91 3.53
CA GLY A 284 3.58 9.92 4.59
C GLY A 284 2.62 9.44 5.68
N GLY A 285 1.59 8.68 5.32
CA GLY A 285 0.67 8.03 6.27
C GLY A 285 1.27 6.83 7.02
N GLN A 286 2.46 6.35 6.65
CA GLN A 286 3.18 5.31 7.37
C GLN A 286 3.90 5.81 8.62
N MET A 287 3.78 7.11 8.94
CA MET A 287 4.34 7.71 10.15
C MET A 287 3.96 6.91 11.42
N HIS A 288 4.90 6.78 12.36
CA HIS A 288 4.80 5.87 13.51
C HIS A 288 3.65 6.16 14.49
N ASP A 289 2.95 7.29 14.40
CA ASP A 289 1.71 7.52 15.17
C ASP A 289 0.42 7.43 14.35
N ILE A 290 0.52 7.38 13.02
CA ILE A 290 -0.64 7.25 12.14
C ILE A 290 -0.91 5.78 11.86
N LEU A 291 0.04 5.09 11.23
CA LEU A 291 -0.16 3.70 10.80
C LEU A 291 -0.33 2.72 11.98
N PRO A 292 0.37 2.91 13.11
CA PRO A 292 0.12 2.17 14.35
C PRO A 292 -1.25 2.38 15.00
N GLY A 293 -2.08 3.33 14.54
CA GLY A 293 -3.38 3.54 15.12
C GLY A 293 -3.33 4.27 16.48
N THR A 294 -2.38 5.19 16.66
CA THR A 294 -2.08 5.83 17.94
C THR A 294 -2.25 7.35 17.98
N SER A 295 -2.73 7.96 16.89
CA SER A 295 -3.11 9.38 16.81
C SER A 295 -4.55 9.66 17.24
N ILE A 296 -4.89 10.95 17.32
CA ILE A 296 -6.27 11.44 17.52
C ILE A 296 -7.16 11.20 16.29
N PRO A 297 -8.50 11.15 16.44
CA PRO A 297 -9.44 10.94 15.33
C PRO A 297 -9.25 11.87 14.13
N ALA A 298 -8.97 13.16 14.36
CA ALA A 298 -8.78 14.15 13.30
C ALA A 298 -7.60 13.82 12.37
N ALA A 299 -6.53 13.23 12.90
CA ALA A 299 -5.36 12.84 12.10
C ALA A 299 -5.70 11.74 11.08
N TYR A 300 -6.59 10.80 11.45
CA TYR A 300 -7.03 9.76 10.53
C TYR A 300 -7.90 10.30 9.40
N ALA A 301 -8.77 11.28 9.66
CA ALA A 301 -9.57 11.89 8.60
C ALA A 301 -8.68 12.45 7.48
N LEU A 302 -7.55 13.08 7.83
CA LEU A 302 -6.54 13.54 6.88
C LEU A 302 -5.81 12.37 6.20
N ALA A 303 -5.30 11.42 6.99
CA ALA A 303 -4.52 10.30 6.47
C ALA A 303 -5.34 9.39 5.54
N TRP A 304 -6.60 9.11 5.88
CA TRP A 304 -7.57 8.38 5.05
C TRP A 304 -7.78 9.03 3.69
N ASN A 305 -7.89 10.36 3.67
CA ASN A 305 -8.00 11.09 2.42
C ASN A 305 -6.72 10.98 1.57
N ASP A 306 -5.55 11.11 2.20
CA ASP A 306 -4.26 10.90 1.52
C ASP A 306 -4.15 9.47 0.93
N GLN A 307 -4.60 8.43 1.66
CA GLN A 307 -4.64 7.05 1.17
C GLN A 307 -5.53 6.91 -0.07
N VAL A 308 -6.73 7.52 -0.07
CA VAL A 308 -7.69 7.42 -1.18
C VAL A 308 -7.22 8.21 -2.40
N ILE A 309 -6.54 9.35 -2.22
CA ILE A 309 -5.91 10.09 -3.32
C ILE A 309 -4.87 9.20 -4.03
N ALA A 310 -4.00 8.53 -3.27
CA ALA A 310 -3.01 7.62 -3.83
C ALA A 310 -3.65 6.43 -4.56
N LEU A 311 -4.65 5.78 -3.95
CA LEU A 311 -5.40 4.68 -4.59
C LEU A 311 -6.04 5.12 -5.91
N ASN A 312 -6.63 6.31 -5.94
CA ASN A 312 -7.23 6.89 -7.15
C ASN A 312 -6.18 7.09 -8.26
N GLN A 313 -5.02 7.64 -7.93
CA GLN A 313 -3.93 7.87 -8.88
C GLN A 313 -3.36 6.55 -9.42
N PHE A 314 -3.08 5.57 -8.55
CA PHE A 314 -2.57 4.27 -8.97
C PHE A 314 -3.60 3.49 -9.80
N ALA A 315 -4.89 3.54 -9.44
CA ALA A 315 -5.96 2.95 -10.23
C ALA A 315 -6.03 3.53 -11.65
N ASP A 316 -5.90 4.84 -11.79
CA ASP A 316 -5.87 5.52 -13.10
C ASP A 316 -4.63 5.13 -13.93
N VAL A 317 -3.45 5.05 -13.30
CA VAL A 317 -2.22 4.60 -13.97
C VAL A 317 -2.32 3.13 -14.40
N ALA A 318 -2.83 2.25 -13.53
CA ALA A 318 -3.02 0.83 -13.84
C ALA A 318 -4.03 0.64 -14.98
N ALA A 319 -5.19 1.30 -14.92
CA ALA A 319 -6.20 1.21 -15.96
C ALA A 319 -5.69 1.72 -17.32
N HIS A 320 -4.97 2.84 -17.32
CA HIS A 320 -4.32 3.36 -18.53
C HIS A 320 -3.28 2.37 -19.07
N GLY A 321 -2.35 1.91 -18.22
CA GLY A 321 -1.31 0.96 -18.59
C GLY A 321 -1.86 -0.33 -19.20
N VAL A 322 -2.86 -0.93 -18.55
CA VAL A 322 -3.54 -2.14 -19.05
C VAL A 322 -4.22 -1.87 -20.40
N SER A 323 -4.90 -0.74 -20.59
CA SER A 323 -5.49 -0.39 -21.88
C SER A 323 -4.45 -0.22 -22.99
N GLN A 324 -3.28 0.35 -22.69
CA GLN A 324 -2.22 0.47 -23.68
C GLN A 324 -1.68 -0.89 -24.14
N VAL A 325 -1.58 -1.85 -23.22
CA VAL A 325 -1.19 -3.23 -23.57
C VAL A 325 -2.31 -3.92 -24.33
N ALA A 326 -3.56 -3.82 -23.86
CA ALA A 326 -4.73 -4.43 -24.48
C ALA A 326 -4.90 -4.02 -25.96
N ARG A 327 -4.64 -2.75 -26.30
CA ARG A 327 -4.63 -2.24 -27.69
C ARG A 327 -3.65 -2.95 -28.64
N LYS A 328 -2.64 -3.63 -28.11
CA LYS A 328 -1.70 -4.44 -28.88
C LYS A 328 -2.09 -5.91 -28.92
N MET A 329 -3.04 -6.34 -28.09
CA MET A 329 -3.58 -7.69 -28.06
C MET A 329 -4.73 -7.85 -29.06
N ASP A 330 -4.95 -9.08 -29.49
CA ASP A 330 -6.12 -9.45 -30.28
C ASP A 330 -7.32 -9.66 -29.34
N THR A 331 -8.27 -8.73 -29.35
CA THR A 331 -9.53 -8.82 -28.61
C THR A 331 -10.70 -9.23 -29.51
N GLN A 332 -10.44 -9.68 -30.74
CA GLN A 332 -11.47 -10.20 -31.64
C GLN A 332 -11.97 -11.55 -31.14
N VAL A 333 -13.04 -11.51 -30.36
CA VAL A 333 -13.71 -12.68 -29.79
C VAL A 333 -15.15 -12.78 -30.30
N LYS A 334 -15.85 -13.89 -30.04
CA LYS A 334 -17.23 -14.07 -30.53
C LYS A 334 -18.27 -13.35 -29.65
N GLY A 335 -17.98 -13.19 -28.36
CA GLY A 335 -18.83 -12.52 -27.37
C GLY A 335 -18.22 -11.20 -26.87
N VAL A 336 -18.24 -11.00 -25.55
CA VAL A 336 -17.65 -9.82 -24.90
C VAL A 336 -16.21 -10.12 -24.49
N PRO A 337 -15.21 -9.35 -24.95
CA PRO A 337 -13.81 -9.56 -24.57
C PRO A 337 -13.54 -9.02 -23.15
N LEU A 338 -12.93 -9.86 -22.33
CA LEU A 338 -12.32 -9.47 -21.06
C LEU A 338 -10.81 -9.60 -21.17
N VAL A 339 -10.07 -8.59 -20.72
CA VAL A 339 -8.62 -8.67 -20.51
C VAL A 339 -8.36 -8.81 -19.02
N VAL A 340 -7.67 -9.88 -18.66
CA VAL A 340 -7.27 -10.15 -17.29
C VAL A 340 -5.77 -9.92 -17.15
N TYR A 341 -5.38 -9.08 -16.20
CA TYR A 341 -4.01 -8.69 -15.92
C TYR A 341 -3.53 -9.33 -14.60
N ASN A 342 -2.43 -10.07 -14.68
CA ASN A 342 -1.72 -10.65 -13.54
C ASN A 342 -0.44 -9.84 -13.24
N PRO A 343 -0.40 -9.08 -12.15
CA PRO A 343 0.80 -8.34 -11.76
C PRO A 343 1.92 -9.21 -11.17
N LEU A 344 1.61 -10.42 -10.68
CA LEU A 344 2.60 -11.29 -10.06
C LEU A 344 3.66 -11.76 -11.06
N SER A 345 4.89 -11.94 -10.58
CA SER A 345 6.03 -12.42 -11.40
C SER A 345 6.02 -13.91 -11.70
N ALA A 346 4.96 -14.62 -11.28
CA ALA A 346 4.71 -16.01 -11.61
C ALA A 346 3.38 -16.12 -12.35
N GLY A 347 3.33 -17.03 -13.34
CA GLY A 347 2.07 -17.42 -13.94
C GLY A 347 1.17 -18.10 -12.91
N ARG A 348 -0.14 -17.91 -13.05
CA ARG A 348 -1.12 -18.50 -12.13
C ARG A 348 -2.40 -18.89 -12.85
N GLU A 349 -3.09 -19.83 -12.24
CA GLU A 349 -4.49 -20.09 -12.50
C GLU A 349 -5.29 -19.61 -11.28
N ASP A 350 -6.23 -18.70 -11.44
CA ASP A 350 -6.95 -18.09 -10.32
C ASP A 350 -8.43 -17.89 -10.62
N VAL A 351 -9.23 -17.67 -9.57
CA VAL A 351 -10.64 -17.31 -9.73
C VAL A 351 -10.74 -15.82 -10.04
N VAL A 352 -11.32 -15.49 -11.19
CA VAL A 352 -11.59 -14.10 -11.60
C VAL A 352 -13.06 -13.81 -11.45
N THR A 353 -13.42 -12.66 -10.87
CA THR A 353 -14.78 -12.15 -10.80
C THR A 353 -14.89 -10.89 -11.65
N ALA A 354 -15.88 -10.84 -12.55
CA ALA A 354 -16.09 -9.71 -13.45
C ALA A 354 -17.58 -9.34 -13.56
N GLU A 355 -17.91 -8.06 -13.43
CA GLU A 355 -19.18 -7.49 -13.86
C GLU A 355 -19.12 -7.19 -15.37
N VAL A 356 -19.80 -8.05 -16.14
CA VAL A 356 -19.84 -7.97 -17.60
C VAL A 356 -21.10 -7.23 -18.02
N VAL A 357 -20.94 -6.27 -18.93
CA VAL A 357 -22.05 -5.58 -19.60
C VAL A 357 -22.14 -6.09 -21.02
N PHE A 358 -23.31 -6.62 -21.35
CA PHE A 358 -23.63 -7.14 -22.67
C PHE A 358 -24.24 -6.03 -23.55
N PRO A 359 -24.05 -6.09 -24.88
CA PRO A 359 -24.69 -5.16 -25.81
C PRO A 359 -26.23 -5.16 -25.74
N GLY A 360 -26.83 -6.30 -25.39
CA GLY A 360 -28.26 -6.46 -25.15
C GLY A 360 -28.55 -7.02 -23.76
N ALA A 361 -29.73 -7.63 -23.56
CA ALA A 361 -30.05 -8.30 -22.31
C ALA A 361 -28.97 -9.34 -21.95
N ALA A 362 -28.63 -9.44 -20.66
CA ALA A 362 -27.65 -10.41 -20.19
C ALA A 362 -28.15 -11.83 -20.51
N PRO A 363 -27.34 -12.68 -21.17
CA PRO A 363 -27.77 -14.01 -21.57
C PRO A 363 -28.26 -14.86 -20.40
N ALA A 364 -29.21 -15.76 -20.68
CA ALA A 364 -29.73 -16.67 -19.67
C ALA A 364 -28.65 -17.61 -19.13
N THR A 365 -27.79 -18.10 -20.03
CA THR A 365 -26.64 -18.96 -19.76
C THR A 365 -25.40 -18.28 -20.34
N ILE A 366 -24.36 -18.14 -19.50
CA ILE A 366 -23.10 -17.50 -19.87
C ILE A 366 -21.97 -18.53 -19.73
N GLN A 367 -21.09 -18.56 -20.72
CA GLN A 367 -19.88 -19.39 -20.74
C GLN A 367 -18.68 -18.52 -21.10
N VAL A 368 -17.59 -18.67 -20.34
CA VAL A 368 -16.30 -18.03 -20.66
C VAL A 368 -15.42 -19.02 -21.42
N PHE A 369 -14.71 -18.52 -22.42
CA PHE A 369 -13.69 -19.26 -23.15
C PHE A 369 -12.32 -18.61 -22.95
N GLY A 370 -11.31 -19.43 -22.77
CA GLY A 370 -9.92 -19.03 -22.63
C GLY A 370 -9.32 -18.47 -23.92
N PRO A 371 -8.10 -17.94 -23.86
CA PRO A 371 -7.38 -17.42 -25.02
C PRO A 371 -7.09 -18.49 -26.08
N ASP A 372 -7.02 -19.76 -25.68
CA ASP A 372 -6.91 -20.96 -26.54
C ASP A 372 -8.22 -21.31 -27.28
N GLY A 373 -9.33 -20.67 -26.91
CA GLY A 373 -10.66 -20.94 -27.48
C GLY A 373 -11.44 -22.02 -26.75
N GLU A 374 -10.87 -22.63 -25.71
CA GLU A 374 -11.50 -23.69 -24.92
C GLU A 374 -12.40 -23.12 -23.82
N ALA A 375 -13.47 -23.85 -23.48
CA ALA A 375 -14.37 -23.43 -22.41
C ALA A 375 -13.70 -23.59 -21.04
N VAL A 376 -13.77 -22.57 -20.19
CA VAL A 376 -13.28 -22.63 -18.80
C VAL A 376 -14.42 -22.78 -17.80
N PRO A 377 -14.21 -23.38 -16.61
CA PRO A 377 -15.21 -23.39 -15.55
C PRO A 377 -15.80 -21.99 -15.34
N THR A 378 -17.12 -21.88 -15.44
CA THR A 378 -17.84 -20.60 -15.42
C THR A 378 -19.04 -20.69 -14.48
N GLN A 379 -19.26 -19.61 -13.74
CA GLN A 379 -20.31 -19.42 -12.77
C GLN A 379 -20.89 -18.01 -12.95
N THR A 380 -22.21 -17.84 -12.79
CA THR A 380 -22.87 -16.54 -12.98
C THR A 380 -23.71 -16.18 -11.75
N GLN A 381 -23.72 -14.90 -11.40
CA GLN A 381 -24.49 -14.31 -10.30
C GLN A 381 -25.04 -12.93 -10.69
N ASN A 382 -25.97 -12.40 -9.88
CA ASN A 382 -26.45 -11.01 -9.94
C ASN A 382 -26.87 -10.51 -11.34
N ARG A 383 -27.49 -11.38 -12.16
CA ARG A 383 -27.95 -11.02 -13.50
C ARG A 383 -29.06 -9.96 -13.43
N LYS A 384 -28.84 -8.77 -13.99
CA LYS A 384 -29.78 -7.64 -14.02
C LYS A 384 -29.71 -6.90 -15.35
N ALA A 385 -30.84 -6.75 -16.05
CA ALA A 385 -30.91 -6.06 -17.34
C ALA A 385 -29.85 -6.56 -18.34
N ASN A 386 -28.87 -5.73 -18.69
CA ASN A 386 -27.75 -6.07 -19.58
C ASN A 386 -26.45 -6.44 -18.85
N ARG A 387 -26.49 -6.71 -17.53
CA ARG A 387 -25.31 -7.00 -16.70
C ARG A 387 -25.39 -8.36 -16.01
N ALA A 388 -24.24 -8.97 -15.79
CA ALA A 388 -24.10 -10.13 -14.90
C ALA A 388 -22.72 -10.15 -14.25
N THR A 389 -22.65 -10.65 -13.01
CA THR A 389 -21.38 -11.02 -12.39
C THR A 389 -21.01 -12.42 -12.87
N VAL A 390 -19.83 -12.55 -13.48
CA VAL A 390 -19.30 -13.80 -14.02
C VAL A 390 -18.04 -14.16 -13.23
N LEU A 391 -18.01 -15.38 -12.71
CA LEU A 391 -16.84 -15.98 -12.10
C LEU A 391 -16.30 -17.06 -13.03
N PHE A 392 -14.98 -17.09 -13.23
CA PHE A 392 -14.35 -18.10 -14.07
C PHE A 392 -12.92 -18.40 -13.62
N LEU A 393 -12.43 -19.58 -13.99
CA LEU A 393 -11.05 -19.99 -13.73
C LEU A 393 -10.15 -19.49 -14.87
N ALA A 394 -9.15 -18.66 -14.55
CA ALA A 394 -8.33 -17.98 -15.52
C ALA A 394 -6.85 -18.36 -15.37
N SER A 395 -6.27 -18.94 -16.41
CA SER A 395 -4.80 -19.11 -16.52
C SER A 395 -4.19 -17.87 -17.15
N ILE A 396 -3.26 -17.22 -16.44
CA ILE A 396 -2.70 -15.92 -16.81
C ILE A 396 -1.17 -15.96 -16.61
N PRO A 397 -0.38 -15.54 -17.60
CA PRO A 397 1.09 -15.56 -17.51
C PRO A 397 1.64 -14.56 -16.47
N ALA A 398 2.94 -14.67 -16.17
CA ALA A 398 3.64 -13.77 -15.25
C ALA A 398 3.72 -12.34 -15.81
N VAL A 399 3.47 -11.33 -14.96
CA VAL A 399 3.38 -9.91 -15.33
C VAL A 399 2.67 -9.76 -16.68
N GLY A 400 1.49 -10.36 -16.74
CA GLY A 400 0.95 -10.91 -17.97
C GLY A 400 -0.53 -10.64 -18.15
N PHE A 401 -0.98 -10.78 -19.39
CA PHE A 401 -2.30 -10.39 -19.86
C PHE A 401 -2.88 -11.55 -20.65
N ALA A 402 -4.17 -11.81 -20.46
CA ALA A 402 -4.90 -12.83 -21.19
C ALA A 402 -6.29 -12.32 -21.59
N VAL A 403 -6.68 -12.58 -22.83
CA VAL A 403 -8.01 -12.25 -23.38
C VAL A 403 -8.94 -13.45 -23.23
N PHE A 404 -10.09 -13.22 -22.61
CA PHE A 404 -11.17 -14.18 -22.43
C PHE A 404 -12.42 -13.74 -23.20
N ASP A 405 -13.18 -14.71 -23.67
CA ASP A 405 -14.40 -14.49 -24.47
C ASP A 405 -15.65 -14.91 -23.69
N VAL A 406 -16.49 -13.95 -23.32
CA VAL A 406 -17.72 -14.19 -22.58
C VAL A 406 -18.91 -14.26 -23.53
N ARG A 407 -19.51 -15.44 -23.68
CA ARG A 407 -20.59 -15.70 -24.63
C ARG A 407 -21.91 -16.06 -23.94
N GLY A 408 -23.01 -15.65 -24.55
CA GLY A 408 -24.31 -16.29 -24.30
C GLY A 408 -24.40 -17.61 -25.05
N THR A 409 -24.84 -18.67 -24.38
CA THR A 409 -24.99 -20.00 -25.00
C THR A 409 -26.39 -20.58 -24.75
N ALA A 410 -26.87 -21.46 -25.63
CA ALA A 410 -28.16 -22.13 -25.42
C ALA A 410 -28.12 -23.13 -24.25
N LYS A 411 -26.97 -23.79 -24.08
CA LYS A 411 -26.61 -24.66 -22.95
C LYS A 411 -25.14 -24.43 -22.60
N PRO A 412 -24.68 -24.69 -21.37
CA PRO A 412 -23.25 -24.72 -21.08
C PRO A 412 -22.57 -25.70 -22.04
N ALA A 413 -21.48 -25.29 -22.69
CA ALA A 413 -20.81 -26.10 -23.71
C ALA A 413 -20.20 -27.38 -23.11
N VAL A 414 -19.89 -27.35 -21.81
CA VAL A 414 -19.35 -28.48 -21.05
C VAL A 414 -20.13 -28.60 -19.75
N PRO A 415 -20.77 -29.74 -19.45
CA PRO A 415 -21.14 -30.06 -18.07
C PRO A 415 -19.83 -30.26 -17.30
N VAL A 416 -19.36 -29.21 -16.65
CA VAL A 416 -18.15 -29.30 -15.81
C VAL A 416 -18.52 -30.19 -14.62
N ARG A 417 -17.97 -31.41 -14.57
CA ARG A 417 -18.08 -32.28 -13.40
C ARG A 417 -17.33 -31.60 -12.27
N SER A 418 -18.05 -30.79 -11.49
CA SER A 418 -17.52 -30.09 -10.35
C SER A 418 -17.27 -31.06 -9.20
N LEU A 419 -16.06 -31.02 -8.64
CA LEU A 419 -15.78 -31.63 -7.33
C LEU A 419 -16.21 -30.71 -6.18
N LEU A 420 -16.71 -29.51 -6.49
CA LEU A 420 -17.25 -28.60 -5.48
C LEU A 420 -18.63 -29.07 -5.05
N GLN A 421 -18.82 -29.17 -3.74
CA GLN A 421 -20.09 -29.50 -3.11
C GLN A 421 -20.34 -28.54 -1.95
N VAL A 422 -21.59 -28.17 -1.72
CA VAL A 422 -21.97 -27.32 -0.59
C VAL A 422 -23.36 -27.66 -0.09
N THR A 423 -23.49 -27.75 1.22
CA THR A 423 -24.73 -27.83 1.99
C THR A 423 -24.69 -26.78 3.09
N THR A 424 -25.79 -26.54 3.79
CA THR A 424 -25.78 -25.61 4.94
C THR A 424 -24.93 -26.09 6.12
N SER A 425 -24.44 -27.33 6.12
CA SER A 425 -23.60 -27.92 7.17
C SER A 425 -22.16 -28.24 6.74
N GLY A 426 -21.79 -27.99 5.49
CA GLY A 426 -20.43 -28.30 5.02
C GLY A 426 -20.18 -27.97 3.56
N MET A 427 -18.92 -28.05 3.15
CA MET A 427 -18.50 -27.89 1.76
C MET A 427 -17.25 -28.70 1.46
N GLU A 428 -17.04 -29.03 0.19
CA GLU A 428 -15.90 -29.80 -0.27
C GLU A 428 -15.44 -29.27 -1.63
N ASN A 429 -14.12 -29.27 -1.89
CA ASN A 429 -13.54 -29.09 -3.22
C ASN A 429 -12.62 -30.28 -3.54
N ALA A 430 -11.75 -30.19 -4.54
CA ALA A 430 -10.81 -31.27 -4.87
C ALA A 430 -9.89 -31.67 -3.69
N ARG A 431 -9.56 -30.73 -2.79
CA ARG A 431 -8.56 -30.89 -1.74
C ARG A 431 -9.12 -30.92 -0.32
N TYR A 432 -9.99 -29.99 0.03
CA TYR A 432 -10.51 -29.83 1.38
C TYR A 432 -11.95 -30.29 1.49
N ARG A 433 -12.29 -30.87 2.65
CA ARG A 433 -13.66 -31.12 3.09
C ARG A 433 -13.87 -30.50 4.47
N LEU A 434 -14.86 -29.63 4.57
CA LEU A 434 -15.21 -28.85 5.76
C LEU A 434 -16.59 -29.24 6.31
N ARG A 435 -16.72 -29.27 7.64
CA ARG A 435 -18.00 -29.44 8.36
C ARG A 435 -18.24 -28.33 9.38
N LEU A 436 -19.48 -27.85 9.44
CA LEU A 436 -19.99 -26.91 10.44
C LEU A 436 -20.79 -27.64 11.51
N ASP A 437 -20.74 -27.17 12.74
CA ASP A 437 -21.71 -27.55 13.77
C ASP A 437 -22.98 -26.68 13.74
N ALA A 438 -23.88 -26.92 14.71
CA ALA A 438 -25.10 -26.14 14.87
C ALA A 438 -24.86 -24.67 15.26
N ASN A 439 -23.65 -24.33 15.74
CA ASN A 439 -23.25 -22.96 16.09
C ASN A 439 -22.56 -22.24 14.91
N GLY A 440 -22.39 -22.93 13.77
CA GLY A 440 -21.67 -22.44 12.59
C GLY A 440 -20.16 -22.40 12.76
N ASP A 441 -19.62 -23.07 13.78
CA ASP A 441 -18.19 -23.22 13.96
C ASP A 441 -17.68 -24.38 13.09
N ILE A 442 -16.49 -24.22 12.52
CA ILE A 442 -15.89 -25.24 11.65
C ILE A 442 -15.25 -26.29 12.54
N THR A 443 -15.87 -27.46 12.62
CA THR A 443 -15.44 -28.54 13.52
C THR A 443 -14.45 -29.51 12.89
N SER A 444 -14.37 -29.53 11.57
CA SER A 444 -13.49 -30.42 10.80
C SER A 444 -13.10 -29.73 9.51
N LEU A 445 -11.81 -29.76 9.20
CA LEU A 445 -11.22 -29.33 7.95
C LEU A 445 -10.21 -30.39 7.51
N TYR A 446 -10.67 -31.31 6.67
CA TYR A 446 -9.91 -32.46 6.24
C TYR A 446 -9.17 -32.17 4.93
N ASP A 447 -7.84 -32.31 4.91
CA ASP A 447 -7.01 -32.29 3.70
C ASP A 447 -7.00 -33.70 3.10
N LYS A 448 -7.71 -33.86 1.98
CA LYS A 448 -7.86 -35.13 1.26
C LYS A 448 -6.58 -35.56 0.56
N GLU A 449 -5.73 -34.61 0.16
CA GLU A 449 -4.46 -34.92 -0.51
C GLU A 449 -3.47 -35.51 0.50
N ALA A 450 -3.39 -34.93 1.69
CA ALA A 450 -2.56 -35.46 2.79
C ALA A 450 -3.24 -36.59 3.58
N SER A 451 -4.54 -36.84 3.35
CA SER A 451 -5.38 -37.74 4.14
C SER A 451 -5.35 -37.43 5.65
N ARG A 452 -5.33 -36.13 6.02
CA ARG A 452 -5.18 -35.65 7.41
C ARG A 452 -6.30 -34.70 7.81
N GLU A 453 -6.74 -34.82 9.06
CA GLU A 453 -7.56 -33.79 9.72
C GLU A 453 -6.65 -32.64 10.17
N MET A 454 -7.05 -31.40 9.89
CA MET A 454 -6.25 -30.21 10.22
C MET A 454 -6.54 -29.66 11.61
N LEU A 455 -7.74 -29.90 12.13
CA LEU A 455 -8.25 -29.25 13.35
C LEU A 455 -8.34 -30.23 14.52
N SER A 456 -7.80 -29.84 15.67
CA SER A 456 -7.96 -30.59 16.93
C SER A 456 -9.19 -30.16 17.72
N ALA A 457 -9.69 -28.95 17.44
CA ALA A 457 -10.93 -28.39 17.97
C ALA A 457 -11.50 -27.35 16.98
N PRO A 458 -12.75 -26.89 17.14
CA PRO A 458 -13.38 -26.03 16.15
C PRO A 458 -12.66 -24.68 15.96
N ILE A 459 -12.66 -24.15 14.73
CA ILE A 459 -12.26 -22.77 14.46
C ILE A 459 -13.33 -21.84 15.01
N ARG A 460 -12.94 -20.90 15.87
CA ARG A 460 -13.87 -19.93 16.49
C ARG A 460 -13.31 -18.51 16.41
N LEU A 461 -14.22 -17.54 16.36
CA LEU A 461 -13.89 -16.13 16.61
C LEU A 461 -14.01 -15.86 18.11
N ALA A 462 -12.89 -15.55 18.76
CA ALA A 462 -12.79 -15.38 20.21
C ALA A 462 -12.60 -13.90 20.59
N PHE A 463 -13.26 -13.48 21.66
CA PHE A 463 -13.05 -12.18 22.30
C PHE A 463 -12.08 -12.36 23.46
N LEU A 464 -10.94 -11.66 23.43
CA LEU A 464 -10.02 -11.60 24.55
C LEU A 464 -10.15 -10.25 25.23
N HIS A 465 -10.04 -10.22 26.55
CA HIS A 465 -10.12 -8.98 27.32
C HIS A 465 -8.89 -8.11 27.07
N GLU A 466 -9.08 -6.81 26.86
CA GLU A 466 -7.99 -5.86 26.65
C GLU A 466 -8.28 -4.58 27.44
N LYS A 467 -7.64 -4.40 28.60
CA LYS A 467 -7.73 -3.15 29.38
C LYS A 467 -6.36 -2.71 29.90
N PRO A 468 -5.47 -2.29 28.97
CA PRO A 468 -4.11 -1.92 29.30
C PRO A 468 -4.04 -0.87 30.42
N LYS A 469 -3.01 -0.92 31.24
CA LYS A 469 -2.79 0.03 32.34
C LYS A 469 -2.54 1.45 31.83
N GLN A 470 -1.80 1.58 30.74
CA GLN A 470 -1.41 2.85 30.12
C GLN A 470 -1.37 2.70 28.60
N HIS A 471 -1.46 3.83 27.89
CA HIS A 471 -1.35 3.91 26.43
C HIS A 471 -2.25 2.88 25.71
N PRO A 472 -3.59 2.99 25.84
CA PRO A 472 -4.51 1.93 25.45
C PRO A 472 -4.37 1.49 24.00
N ALA A 473 -4.23 2.39 23.02
CA ALA A 473 -4.04 2.00 21.62
C ALA A 473 -2.67 1.35 21.31
N TRP A 474 -1.66 1.57 22.15
CA TRP A 474 -0.30 1.09 21.95
C TRP A 474 -0.06 -0.28 22.61
N ASN A 475 -0.67 -0.52 23.78
CA ASN A 475 -0.33 -1.64 24.65
C ASN A 475 -1.34 -2.76 24.60
N MET A 476 -0.86 -4.00 24.74
CA MET A 476 -1.65 -5.09 25.33
C MET A 476 -0.88 -5.51 26.58
N ASP A 477 -1.55 -5.90 27.66
CA ASP A 477 -0.86 -6.26 28.91
C ASP A 477 -0.83 -7.78 29.09
N TRP A 478 0.32 -8.35 29.47
CA TRP A 478 0.46 -9.80 29.69
C TRP A 478 -0.58 -10.35 30.67
N GLU A 479 -0.90 -9.59 31.73
CA GLU A 479 -1.88 -9.99 32.73
C GLU A 479 -3.28 -10.20 32.15
N ASP A 480 -3.63 -9.48 31.08
CA ASP A 480 -4.87 -9.68 30.33
C ASP A 480 -4.72 -10.80 29.31
N ARG A 481 -3.60 -10.86 28.59
CA ARG A 481 -3.34 -11.82 27.50
C ARG A 481 -3.29 -13.28 27.94
N GLN A 482 -2.95 -13.55 29.20
CA GLN A 482 -2.96 -14.91 29.77
C GLN A 482 -4.36 -15.39 30.20
N LYS A 483 -5.35 -14.49 30.27
CA LYS A 483 -6.72 -14.87 30.66
C LYS A 483 -7.38 -15.68 29.54
N PRO A 484 -8.31 -16.60 29.88
CA PRO A 484 -9.12 -17.26 28.87
C PRO A 484 -9.97 -16.22 28.09
N PRO A 485 -10.42 -16.55 26.87
CA PRO A 485 -11.37 -15.72 26.14
C PRO A 485 -12.59 -15.37 27.00
N VAL A 486 -13.04 -14.12 26.93
CA VAL A 486 -14.26 -13.65 27.64
C VAL A 486 -15.55 -14.06 26.93
N GLY A 487 -15.44 -14.68 25.76
CA GLY A 487 -16.56 -15.19 24.98
C GLY A 487 -16.13 -15.50 23.55
N HIS A 488 -17.07 -16.01 22.77
CA HIS A 488 -16.92 -16.27 21.34
C HIS A 488 -18.06 -15.61 20.58
N VAL A 489 -17.98 -15.58 19.25
CA VAL A 489 -19.11 -15.18 18.41
C VAL A 489 -20.11 -16.35 18.37
N ASP A 490 -21.03 -16.40 19.33
CA ASP A 490 -21.93 -17.53 19.61
C ASP A 490 -23.43 -17.15 19.68
N GLY A 491 -23.78 -15.91 19.32
CA GLY A 491 -25.17 -15.50 19.25
C GLY A 491 -25.94 -16.12 18.07
N PRO A 492 -27.22 -15.73 17.88
CA PRO A 492 -28.11 -16.36 16.91
C PRO A 492 -27.49 -16.50 15.53
N ILE A 493 -27.56 -17.70 14.97
CA ILE A 493 -26.92 -18.06 13.72
C ILE A 493 -27.91 -18.11 12.54
N LYS A 494 -27.43 -17.64 11.40
CA LYS A 494 -28.03 -17.91 10.10
C LYS A 494 -26.94 -18.35 9.11
N VAL A 495 -27.06 -19.56 8.60
CA VAL A 495 -26.19 -20.09 7.54
C VAL A 495 -26.92 -20.07 6.20
N THR A 496 -26.30 -19.50 5.18
CA THR A 496 -26.84 -19.47 3.82
C THR A 496 -25.79 -19.89 2.81
N ILE A 497 -26.22 -20.65 1.79
CA ILE A 497 -25.37 -20.94 0.63
C ILE A 497 -25.33 -19.68 -0.22
N GLN A 498 -24.20 -18.98 -0.21
CA GLN A 498 -24.02 -17.75 -0.97
C GLN A 498 -23.62 -18.06 -2.41
N GLU A 499 -22.84 -19.12 -2.62
CA GLU A 499 -22.37 -19.53 -3.95
C GLU A 499 -22.43 -21.04 -4.07
N ASN A 500 -22.98 -21.52 -5.20
CA ASN A 500 -23.05 -22.93 -5.56
C ASN A 500 -22.80 -23.07 -7.06
N GLY A 501 -21.53 -23.11 -7.45
CA GLY A 501 -21.13 -23.19 -8.85
C GLY A 501 -19.84 -23.99 -9.06
N PRO A 502 -19.48 -24.27 -10.32
CA PRO A 502 -18.31 -25.08 -10.67
C PRO A 502 -16.97 -24.35 -10.49
N VAL A 503 -16.98 -23.07 -10.10
CA VAL A 503 -15.78 -22.25 -9.89
C VAL A 503 -15.53 -22.05 -8.39
N ARG A 504 -16.58 -21.75 -7.63
CA ARG A 504 -16.49 -21.51 -6.19
C ARG A 504 -17.79 -21.89 -5.49
N VAL A 505 -17.67 -22.51 -4.32
CA VAL A 505 -18.77 -22.66 -3.37
C VAL A 505 -18.50 -21.83 -2.13
N ALA A 506 -19.56 -21.30 -1.53
CA ALA A 506 -19.44 -20.44 -0.35
C ALA A 506 -20.63 -20.56 0.60
N LEU A 507 -20.32 -20.58 1.90
CA LEU A 507 -21.29 -20.46 2.98
C LEU A 507 -21.10 -19.12 3.68
N ARG A 508 -22.19 -18.38 3.84
CA ARG A 508 -22.24 -17.18 4.67
C ARG A 508 -22.86 -17.53 6.01
N ILE A 509 -22.10 -17.27 7.07
CA ILE A 509 -22.45 -17.48 8.47
C ILE A 509 -22.65 -16.10 9.09
N GLU A 510 -23.89 -15.77 9.42
CA GLU A 510 -24.28 -14.50 10.04
C GLU A 510 -24.57 -14.73 11.52
N ARG A 511 -23.91 -13.96 12.39
CA ARG A 511 -24.04 -14.02 13.85
C ARG A 511 -23.97 -12.61 14.45
N SER A 512 -24.41 -12.46 15.69
CA SER A 512 -24.22 -11.23 16.48
C SER A 512 -23.66 -11.59 17.85
N ALA A 513 -22.79 -10.74 18.39
CA ALA A 513 -22.24 -10.91 19.73
C ALA A 513 -21.68 -9.58 20.23
N ARG A 514 -21.87 -9.30 21.53
CA ARG A 514 -21.28 -8.12 22.20
C ARG A 514 -21.48 -6.79 21.46
N GLY A 515 -22.70 -6.56 20.95
CA GLY A 515 -23.07 -5.35 20.23
C GLY A 515 -22.57 -5.25 18.78
N SER A 516 -21.86 -6.28 18.29
CA SER A 516 -21.31 -6.35 16.93
C SER A 516 -22.06 -7.36 16.07
N ALA A 517 -22.10 -7.12 14.75
CA ALA A 517 -22.63 -8.05 13.76
C ALA A 517 -21.48 -8.65 12.94
N PHE A 518 -21.54 -9.95 12.70
CA PHE A 518 -20.50 -10.72 12.00
C PHE A 518 -21.12 -11.44 10.82
N ARG A 519 -20.57 -11.24 9.62
CA ARG A 519 -20.87 -12.06 8.45
C ARG A 519 -19.57 -12.65 7.93
N GLN A 520 -19.36 -13.93 8.22
CA GLN A 520 -18.20 -14.67 7.73
C GLN A 520 -18.60 -15.51 6.52
N THR A 521 -17.95 -15.27 5.39
CA THR A 521 -18.11 -16.07 4.18
C THR A 521 -16.93 -17.02 4.06
N VAL A 522 -17.17 -18.31 4.23
CA VAL A 522 -16.18 -19.38 4.03
C VAL A 522 -16.29 -19.88 2.60
N ARG A 523 -15.17 -19.96 1.88
CA ARG A 523 -15.15 -20.26 0.44
C ARG A 523 -14.16 -21.37 0.11
N LEU A 524 -14.57 -22.26 -0.78
CA LEU A 524 -13.69 -23.20 -1.47
C LEU A 524 -13.80 -22.99 -2.98
N SER A 525 -12.64 -22.91 -3.63
CA SER A 525 -12.54 -22.68 -5.07
C SER A 525 -12.07 -23.93 -5.80
N ALA A 526 -12.32 -23.98 -7.11
CA ALA A 526 -11.68 -24.90 -8.04
C ALA A 526 -10.27 -24.43 -8.42
N GLY A 527 -9.53 -25.30 -9.12
CA GLY A 527 -8.21 -24.96 -9.65
C GLY A 527 -7.17 -24.68 -8.56
N THR A 528 -6.11 -23.96 -8.91
CA THR A 528 -5.01 -23.73 -7.94
C THR A 528 -5.38 -22.77 -6.79
N ALA A 529 -6.44 -21.97 -6.93
CA ALA A 529 -7.04 -21.21 -5.84
C ALA A 529 -7.71 -22.12 -4.79
N GLY A 530 -8.07 -23.35 -5.16
CA GLY A 530 -8.62 -24.37 -4.28
C GLY A 530 -7.64 -25.00 -3.29
N ASN A 531 -6.36 -24.61 -3.34
CA ASN A 531 -5.31 -25.06 -2.43
C ASN A 531 -5.29 -24.33 -1.08
N ARG A 532 -6.34 -23.57 -0.78
CA ARG A 532 -6.56 -22.91 0.51
C ARG A 532 -8.06 -22.79 0.79
N VAL A 533 -8.41 -22.64 2.06
CA VAL A 533 -9.76 -22.29 2.53
C VAL A 533 -9.79 -20.81 2.85
N GLU A 534 -10.66 -20.04 2.22
CA GLU A 534 -10.72 -18.59 2.39
C GLU A 534 -11.85 -18.17 3.33
N PHE A 535 -11.58 -17.16 4.15
CA PHE A 535 -12.50 -16.55 5.11
C PHE A 535 -12.60 -15.06 4.80
N VAL A 536 -13.74 -14.61 4.27
CA VAL A 536 -14.06 -13.19 4.15
C VAL A 536 -14.96 -12.80 5.31
N THR A 537 -14.41 -12.03 6.24
CA THR A 537 -15.09 -11.66 7.49
C THR A 537 -15.44 -10.17 7.44
N ASP A 538 -16.73 -9.90 7.32
CA ASP A 538 -17.37 -8.57 7.38
C ASP A 538 -17.92 -8.36 8.80
N VAL A 539 -17.49 -7.29 9.45
CA VAL A 539 -17.84 -7.01 10.86
C VAL A 539 -18.32 -5.57 11.00
N ASP A 540 -19.55 -5.39 11.49
CA ASP A 540 -19.98 -4.12 12.05
C ASP A 540 -19.56 -4.10 13.52
N TRP A 541 -18.37 -3.57 13.80
CA TRP A 541 -17.70 -3.68 15.09
C TRP A 541 -18.10 -2.55 16.05
N ARG A 542 -18.57 -2.93 17.24
CA ARG A 542 -18.88 -2.02 18.36
C ARG A 542 -18.50 -2.62 19.72
N THR A 543 -17.69 -3.67 19.73
CA THR A 543 -17.31 -4.34 20.97
C THR A 543 -16.14 -3.59 21.64
N ALA A 544 -16.33 -3.18 22.89
CA ALA A 544 -15.34 -2.48 23.69
C ALA A 544 -14.45 -3.44 24.50
N GLU A 545 -13.29 -2.94 24.94
CA GLU A 545 -12.34 -3.62 25.83
C GLU A 545 -11.96 -5.04 25.34
N SER A 546 -11.74 -5.20 24.04
CA SER A 546 -11.55 -6.51 23.43
C SER A 546 -10.63 -6.52 22.21
N SER A 547 -9.89 -7.62 22.07
CA SER A 547 -9.35 -8.07 20.78
C SER A 547 -10.22 -9.21 20.23
N LEU A 548 -10.56 -9.14 18.94
CA LEU A 548 -11.20 -10.22 18.21
C LEU A 548 -10.14 -11.05 17.51
N LYS A 549 -10.09 -12.36 17.78
CA LYS A 549 -9.13 -13.27 17.17
C LYS A 549 -9.80 -14.42 16.45
N ALA A 550 -9.32 -14.76 15.25
CA ALA A 550 -9.58 -16.06 14.65
C ALA A 550 -8.65 -17.10 15.30
N VAL A 551 -9.23 -18.12 15.92
CA VAL A 551 -8.50 -19.17 16.64
C VAL A 551 -8.46 -20.43 15.81
N PHE A 552 -7.26 -20.98 15.61
CA PHE A 552 -7.01 -22.19 14.86
C PHE A 552 -6.35 -23.24 15.77
N PRO A 553 -7.13 -24.12 16.42
CA PRO A 553 -6.61 -25.27 17.14
C PRO A 553 -6.23 -26.37 16.14
N LEU A 554 -4.94 -26.65 15.99
CA LEU A 554 -4.42 -27.51 14.94
C LEU A 554 -4.10 -28.92 15.46
N THR A 555 -4.08 -29.90 14.56
CA THR A 555 -3.56 -31.26 14.82
C THR A 555 -2.04 -31.32 14.80
N VAL A 556 -1.39 -30.40 14.08
CA VAL A 556 0.07 -30.26 14.07
C VAL A 556 0.56 -29.56 15.34
N SER A 557 1.75 -29.95 15.81
CA SER A 557 2.32 -29.44 17.07
C SER A 557 3.82 -29.16 16.94
N HIS A 558 4.24 -27.96 17.32
CA HIS A 558 5.63 -27.54 17.35
C HIS A 558 5.84 -26.39 18.37
N PRO A 559 6.95 -26.35 19.13
CA PRO A 559 7.20 -25.29 20.12
C PRO A 559 7.40 -23.90 19.50
N GLU A 560 7.69 -23.83 18.21
CA GLU A 560 7.88 -22.60 17.43
C GLU A 560 7.01 -22.57 16.17
N ALA A 561 6.61 -21.38 15.73
CA ALA A 561 6.03 -21.15 14.41
C ALA A 561 6.95 -20.28 13.55
N THR A 562 6.86 -20.42 12.22
CA THR A 562 7.62 -19.59 11.27
C THR A 562 6.76 -18.41 10.80
N TYR A 563 7.29 -17.20 10.85
CA TYR A 563 6.59 -15.97 10.50
C TYR A 563 7.25 -15.27 9.33
N ASN A 564 6.45 -14.81 8.37
CA ASN A 564 6.92 -14.02 7.23
C ASN A 564 7.23 -12.57 7.63
N LEU A 565 8.39 -12.07 7.22
CA LEU A 565 8.85 -10.69 7.49
C LEU A 565 8.88 -9.82 6.22
N GLY A 566 8.21 -10.25 5.13
CA GLY A 566 8.32 -9.66 3.80
C GLY A 566 9.64 -10.01 3.09
N VAL A 567 10.78 -9.72 3.73
CA VAL A 567 12.12 -10.20 3.33
C VAL A 567 12.63 -11.16 4.39
N GLY A 568 12.51 -12.46 4.12
CA GLY A 568 12.92 -13.51 5.05
C GLY A 568 11.83 -13.97 6.03
N THR A 569 12.23 -14.88 6.91
CA THR A 569 11.36 -15.46 7.93
C THR A 569 12.08 -15.53 9.27
N VAL A 570 11.31 -15.60 10.35
CA VAL A 570 11.82 -15.82 11.72
C VAL A 570 10.98 -16.87 12.43
N ARG A 571 11.60 -17.62 13.35
CA ARG A 571 10.89 -18.55 14.22
C ARG A 571 10.63 -17.91 15.58
N ARG A 572 9.42 -18.09 16.11
CA ARG A 572 9.04 -17.59 17.45
C ARG A 572 8.33 -18.68 18.23
N GLY A 573 8.61 -18.74 19.52
CA GLY A 573 8.01 -19.69 20.45
C GLY A 573 6.60 -19.29 20.90
N ASN A 574 6.09 -20.02 21.88
CA ASN A 574 4.80 -19.72 22.52
C ASN A 574 4.83 -18.39 23.28
N ASN A 575 3.62 -17.90 23.57
CA ASN A 575 3.39 -16.70 24.36
C ASN A 575 4.13 -16.74 25.70
N GLY A 576 4.74 -15.62 26.07
CA GLY A 576 5.32 -15.40 27.39
C GLY A 576 5.33 -13.92 27.76
N PRO A 577 5.72 -13.55 28.99
CA PRO A 577 5.52 -12.20 29.54
C PRO A 577 6.22 -11.06 28.78
N LYS A 578 7.18 -11.38 27.89
CA LYS A 578 7.89 -10.40 27.06
C LYS A 578 7.42 -10.37 25.60
N LYS A 579 6.77 -11.43 25.10
CA LYS A 579 6.33 -11.59 23.71
C LYS A 579 5.06 -12.45 23.69
N TYR A 580 3.92 -11.83 23.41
CA TYR A 580 2.58 -12.46 23.44
C TYR A 580 1.65 -11.95 22.32
N GLU A 581 2.18 -11.09 21.45
CA GLU A 581 1.60 -10.63 20.20
C GLU A 581 2.79 -10.31 19.29
N VAL A 582 2.85 -10.89 18.09
CA VAL A 582 4.03 -10.83 17.22
C VAL A 582 3.62 -10.54 15.76
N PRO A 583 4.48 -9.84 15.00
CA PRO A 583 4.11 -9.44 13.65
C PRO A 583 4.36 -10.53 12.60
N ALA A 584 3.47 -10.61 11.63
CA ALA A 584 3.67 -11.25 10.33
C ALA A 584 3.24 -10.31 9.22
N GLN A 585 3.86 -10.41 8.04
CA GLN A 585 3.41 -9.70 6.86
C GLN A 585 2.23 -10.47 6.22
N GLU A 586 2.51 -11.42 5.32
CA GLU A 586 1.42 -12.06 4.57
C GLU A 586 1.01 -13.45 5.10
N TRP A 587 1.88 -14.12 5.85
CA TRP A 587 1.62 -15.48 6.36
C TRP A 587 2.47 -15.87 7.56
N PHE A 588 2.01 -16.89 8.28
CA PHE A 588 2.76 -17.61 9.30
C PHE A 588 2.36 -19.09 9.31
N ASP A 589 3.26 -19.95 9.77
CA ASP A 589 3.17 -21.39 9.55
C ASP A 589 3.55 -22.21 10.79
N LEU A 590 2.79 -23.28 11.02
CA LEU A 590 3.12 -24.32 11.99
C LEU A 590 3.31 -25.64 11.24
N THR A 591 4.56 -26.11 11.19
CA THR A 591 4.94 -27.41 10.60
C THR A 591 5.35 -28.35 11.73
N GLU A 592 4.98 -29.62 11.64
CA GLU A 592 5.39 -30.65 12.61
C GLU A 592 6.93 -30.76 12.74
N LYS A 593 7.38 -31.25 13.90
CA LYS A 593 8.82 -31.40 14.22
C LYS A 593 9.57 -32.27 13.21
N ASP A 594 8.91 -33.28 12.68
CA ASP A 594 9.48 -34.19 11.67
C ASP A 594 9.39 -33.64 10.24
N GLY A 595 8.74 -32.48 10.06
CA GLY A 595 8.51 -31.87 8.75
C GLY A 595 7.52 -32.64 7.87
N SER A 596 6.71 -33.55 8.41
CA SER A 596 5.81 -34.40 7.61
C SER A 596 4.59 -33.65 7.08
N TYR A 597 4.04 -32.72 7.87
CA TYR A 597 2.85 -31.94 7.53
C TYR A 597 2.86 -30.61 8.26
N GLY A 598 2.26 -29.59 7.65
CA GLY A 598 2.09 -28.28 8.26
C GLY A 598 0.83 -27.57 7.82
N ILE A 599 0.54 -26.47 8.49
CA ILE A 599 -0.61 -25.63 8.24
C ILE A 599 -0.16 -24.17 8.29
N SER A 600 -0.34 -23.47 7.18
CA SER A 600 -0.07 -22.04 7.06
C SER A 600 -1.36 -21.23 7.21
N VAL A 601 -1.29 -20.14 7.97
CA VAL A 601 -2.29 -19.08 8.02
C VAL A 601 -1.83 -17.95 7.09
N LEU A 602 -2.67 -17.62 6.10
CA LEU A 602 -2.44 -16.53 5.16
C LEU A 602 -3.35 -15.37 5.55
N ASN A 603 -2.91 -14.13 5.36
CA ASN A 603 -3.73 -12.96 5.62
C ASN A 603 -3.48 -11.88 4.55
N GLU A 604 -4.46 -10.98 4.41
CA GLU A 604 -4.35 -9.83 3.53
C GLU A 604 -3.69 -8.62 4.23
N ALA A 605 -4.34 -8.10 5.28
CA ALA A 605 -3.93 -6.85 5.93
C ALA A 605 -4.02 -6.90 7.46
N LYS A 606 -3.65 -8.05 8.05
CA LYS A 606 -3.63 -8.27 9.50
C LYS A 606 -2.25 -8.70 9.96
N TYR A 607 -1.61 -7.82 10.71
CA TYR A 607 -0.19 -7.97 11.03
C TYR A 607 0.05 -8.66 12.38
N GLY A 608 -0.94 -8.69 13.28
CA GLY A 608 -0.80 -9.27 14.62
C GLY A 608 -1.27 -10.71 14.73
N SER A 609 -0.44 -11.54 15.35
CA SER A 609 -0.73 -12.94 15.64
C SER A 609 -0.11 -13.38 16.95
N ASP A 610 -0.61 -14.47 17.52
CA ASP A 610 0.02 -15.08 18.70
C ASP A 610 -0.18 -16.60 18.77
N LYS A 611 0.58 -17.24 19.67
CA LYS A 611 0.70 -18.70 19.78
C LYS A 611 0.64 -19.09 21.26
N PRO A 612 -0.55 -19.33 21.83
CA PRO A 612 -0.67 -19.61 23.26
C PRO A 612 -0.01 -20.93 23.71
N ASP A 613 0.05 -21.93 22.82
CA ASP A 613 0.58 -23.27 23.09
C ASP A 613 1.15 -23.92 21.81
N ASP A 614 1.59 -25.18 21.90
CA ASP A 614 2.31 -25.88 20.83
C ASP A 614 1.50 -26.12 19.55
N ASN A 615 0.17 -26.06 19.60
CA ASN A 615 -0.70 -26.45 18.49
C ASN A 615 -1.80 -25.42 18.14
N THR A 616 -1.86 -24.28 18.83
CA THR A 616 -2.84 -23.24 18.55
C THR A 616 -2.19 -22.02 17.92
N LEU A 617 -2.71 -21.61 16.77
CA LEU A 617 -2.38 -20.35 16.12
C LEU A 617 -3.57 -19.39 16.21
N ARG A 618 -3.32 -18.09 16.42
CA ARG A 618 -4.37 -17.07 16.39
C ARG A 618 -3.97 -15.87 15.55
N LEU A 619 -4.90 -15.41 14.71
CA LEU A 619 -4.79 -14.15 13.95
C LEU A 619 -5.66 -13.08 14.62
N THR A 620 -5.09 -11.92 14.92
CA THR A 620 -5.84 -10.78 15.46
C THR A 620 -6.55 -10.04 14.33
N LEU A 621 -7.88 -9.96 14.40
CA LEU A 621 -8.70 -9.32 13.38
C LEU A 621 -9.00 -7.87 13.72
N LEU A 622 -9.37 -7.58 14.98
CA LEU A 622 -9.75 -6.25 15.44
C LEU A 622 -9.29 -6.04 16.88
N TYR A 623 -9.05 -4.78 17.26
CA TYR A 623 -8.58 -4.40 18.58
C TYR A 623 -9.18 -3.06 19.02
N THR A 624 -10.00 -3.09 20.08
CA THR A 624 -10.51 -1.89 20.75
C THR A 624 -10.15 -1.95 22.23
N PRO A 625 -9.19 -1.15 22.70
CA PRO A 625 -8.75 -1.20 24.09
C PRO A 625 -9.82 -0.66 25.05
N GLY A 626 -9.81 -1.14 26.28
CA GLY A 626 -10.40 -0.45 27.41
C GLY A 626 -9.55 0.74 27.83
N VAL A 627 -10.21 1.84 28.19
CA VAL A 627 -9.58 3.08 28.64
C VAL A 627 -9.77 3.27 30.14
N ARG A 628 -8.86 4.02 30.76
CA ARG A 628 -8.92 4.39 32.18
C ARG A 628 -9.11 5.90 32.30
N ASP A 629 -8.04 6.66 32.51
CA ASP A 629 -8.14 8.10 32.79
C ASP A 629 -7.83 8.98 31.56
N ARG A 630 -7.01 8.50 30.62
CA ARG A 630 -6.55 9.27 29.44
C ARG A 630 -6.93 8.58 28.14
N PHE A 631 -6.95 9.38 27.06
CA PHE A 631 -7.26 8.92 25.70
C PHE A 631 -8.64 8.27 25.59
N GLN A 632 -9.66 8.85 26.22
CA GLN A 632 -11.02 8.28 26.29
C GLN A 632 -11.58 7.91 24.91
N HIS A 633 -11.25 8.68 23.89
CA HIS A 633 -11.63 8.41 22.51
C HIS A 633 -11.17 7.04 21.99
N GLN A 634 -10.07 6.48 22.52
CA GLN A 634 -9.54 5.16 22.13
C GLN A 634 -10.44 4.00 22.59
N GLY A 635 -11.35 4.20 23.55
CA GLY A 635 -12.32 3.20 23.96
C GLY A 635 -13.34 2.83 22.87
N THR A 636 -13.37 3.61 21.79
CA THR A 636 -14.17 3.38 20.58
C THR A 636 -13.29 3.21 19.34
N GLN A 637 -11.98 3.02 19.52
CA GLN A 637 -11.05 2.79 18.40
C GLN A 637 -11.52 1.62 17.55
N ASP A 638 -11.41 1.73 16.23
CA ASP A 638 -11.88 0.74 15.27
C ASP A 638 -13.38 0.42 15.33
N TRP A 639 -14.24 1.21 16.00
CA TRP A 639 -15.69 1.06 15.81
C TRP A 639 -16.11 1.44 14.40
N GLY A 640 -17.01 0.64 13.82
CA GLY A 640 -17.48 0.78 12.44
C GLY A 640 -17.35 -0.50 11.63
N HIS A 641 -17.48 -0.36 10.32
CA HIS A 641 -17.38 -1.44 9.35
C HIS A 641 -15.93 -1.87 9.13
N HIS A 642 -15.70 -3.18 9.06
CA HIS A 642 -14.42 -3.80 8.70
C HIS A 642 -14.61 -5.01 7.80
N GLU A 643 -13.73 -5.15 6.81
CA GLU A 643 -13.62 -6.35 5.98
C GLU A 643 -12.21 -6.93 6.09
N THR A 644 -12.12 -8.23 6.34
CA THR A 644 -10.84 -8.95 6.41
C THR A 644 -10.89 -10.25 5.61
N LEU A 645 -9.87 -10.48 4.79
CA LEU A 645 -9.62 -11.74 4.11
C LEU A 645 -8.42 -12.45 4.77
N TYR A 646 -8.61 -13.71 5.13
CA TYR A 646 -7.55 -14.62 5.57
C TYR A 646 -7.84 -16.04 5.08
N ALA A 647 -6.85 -16.93 5.13
CA ALA A 647 -6.98 -18.29 4.63
C ALA A 647 -6.16 -19.31 5.43
N LEU A 648 -6.55 -20.59 5.32
CA LEU A 648 -5.77 -21.74 5.80
C LEU A 648 -5.30 -22.59 4.62
N GLN A 649 -4.04 -23.00 4.66
CA GLN A 649 -3.44 -23.94 3.71
C GLN A 649 -2.78 -25.07 4.48
N GLY A 650 -3.34 -26.28 4.41
CA GLY A 650 -2.61 -27.50 4.78
C GLY A 650 -1.51 -27.80 3.76
N HIS A 651 -0.47 -28.53 4.13
CA HIS A 651 0.59 -28.94 3.20
C HIS A 651 1.41 -30.13 3.70
N ASN A 652 1.85 -30.97 2.76
CA ASN A 652 2.88 -31.98 3.01
C ASN A 652 4.26 -31.30 3.01
N GLY A 653 5.12 -31.66 3.95
CA GLY A 653 6.42 -31.02 4.08
C GLY A 653 6.39 -29.75 4.94
N ASP A 654 7.29 -28.81 4.61
CA ASP A 654 7.32 -27.47 5.19
C ASP A 654 6.69 -26.41 4.27
N TRP A 655 6.53 -25.18 4.78
CA TRP A 655 5.99 -24.05 4.04
C TRP A 655 6.72 -23.73 2.72
N ARG A 656 7.97 -24.17 2.55
CA ARG A 656 8.74 -23.98 1.30
C ARG A 656 8.23 -24.94 0.24
N ALA A 657 8.11 -26.23 0.58
CA ALA A 657 7.53 -27.23 -0.30
C ALA A 657 6.09 -26.89 -0.67
N ALA A 658 5.33 -26.35 0.28
CA ALA A 658 3.95 -25.89 0.12
C ALA A 658 3.79 -24.68 -0.82
N ARG A 659 4.90 -23.97 -1.10
CA ARG A 659 4.90 -22.67 -1.77
C ARG A 659 3.94 -21.68 -1.09
N THR A 660 3.96 -21.64 0.25
CA THR A 660 3.07 -20.79 1.05
C THR A 660 3.15 -19.33 0.61
N ALA A 661 4.36 -18.82 0.33
CA ALA A 661 4.56 -17.46 -0.14
C ALA A 661 3.86 -17.17 -1.49
N ASP A 662 3.67 -18.17 -2.35
CA ASP A 662 2.91 -17.98 -3.61
C ASP A 662 1.41 -17.95 -3.40
N GLN A 663 0.88 -18.74 -2.46
CA GLN A 663 -0.53 -18.67 -2.10
C GLN A 663 -0.85 -17.36 -1.40
N ALA A 664 0.04 -16.89 -0.52
CA ALA A 664 -0.07 -15.58 0.12
C ALA A 664 -0.06 -14.46 -0.92
N ALA A 665 0.90 -14.44 -1.85
CA ALA A 665 0.96 -13.42 -2.90
C ALA A 665 -0.28 -13.40 -3.81
N ARG A 666 -0.86 -14.57 -4.12
CA ARG A 666 -2.11 -14.68 -4.91
C ARG A 666 -3.31 -14.08 -4.19
N LEU A 667 -3.40 -14.30 -2.87
CA LEU A 667 -4.45 -13.75 -2.02
C LEU A 667 -4.32 -12.22 -1.87
N ASN A 668 -3.10 -11.72 -1.72
CA ASN A 668 -2.81 -10.30 -1.52
C ASN A 668 -2.88 -9.48 -2.82
N GLN A 669 -2.53 -10.07 -3.97
CA GLN A 669 -2.53 -9.39 -5.27
C GLN A 669 -3.40 -10.13 -6.31
N PRO A 670 -4.74 -10.03 -6.22
CA PRO A 670 -5.66 -10.68 -7.16
C PRO A 670 -5.51 -10.13 -8.60
N PRO A 671 -5.94 -10.88 -9.64
CA PRO A 671 -5.90 -10.37 -11.01
C PRO A 671 -6.84 -9.17 -11.19
N LEU A 672 -6.41 -8.19 -11.99
CA LEU A 672 -7.26 -7.05 -12.38
C LEU A 672 -7.98 -7.38 -13.69
N VAL A 673 -9.28 -7.11 -13.77
CA VAL A 673 -10.10 -7.47 -14.94
C VAL A 673 -10.78 -6.26 -15.54
N PHE A 674 -10.73 -6.20 -16.87
CA PHE A 674 -11.24 -5.09 -17.66
C PHE A 674 -12.04 -5.64 -18.86
N GLN A 675 -13.21 -5.05 -19.11
CA GLN A 675 -13.97 -5.28 -20.33
C GLN A 675 -13.41 -4.36 -21.43
N ALA A 676 -13.00 -4.94 -22.55
CA ALA A 676 -12.37 -4.22 -23.67
C ALA A 676 -13.35 -4.01 -24.84
N SER A 677 -12.93 -3.15 -25.77
CA SER A 677 -13.51 -3.09 -27.10
C SER A 677 -12.94 -4.20 -27.99
N THR A 678 -13.63 -4.56 -29.07
CA THR A 678 -13.21 -5.61 -30.01
C THR A 678 -12.33 -5.02 -31.11
N HIS A 679 -11.08 -5.46 -31.22
CA HIS A 679 -10.13 -5.05 -32.26
C HIS A 679 -9.03 -6.10 -32.45
N GLY A 680 -8.39 -6.13 -33.63
CA GLY A 680 -7.21 -6.97 -33.86
C GLY A 680 -5.96 -6.40 -33.14
N GLY A 681 -4.95 -7.22 -32.95
CA GLY A 681 -3.67 -6.80 -32.37
C GLY A 681 -2.55 -7.80 -32.60
N ALA A 682 -1.31 -7.31 -32.61
CA ALA A 682 -0.13 -8.09 -32.99
C ALA A 682 0.41 -9.02 -31.89
N HIS A 683 -0.02 -8.88 -30.64
CA HIS A 683 0.44 -9.68 -29.50
C HIS A 683 -0.45 -10.89 -29.20
N GLY A 684 -1.38 -11.24 -30.09
CA GLY A 684 -2.31 -12.34 -29.87
C GLY A 684 -3.16 -12.16 -28.61
N ARG A 685 -3.65 -13.26 -28.05
CA ARG A 685 -4.57 -13.26 -26.88
C ARG A 685 -3.87 -13.46 -25.54
N THR A 686 -2.58 -13.77 -25.52
CA THR A 686 -1.78 -13.91 -24.31
C THR A 686 -0.47 -13.15 -24.46
N PHE A 687 -0.07 -12.43 -23.42
CA PHE A 687 1.16 -11.66 -23.40
C PHE A 687 1.80 -11.73 -22.02
N SER A 688 3.12 -11.89 -21.94
CA SER A 688 3.89 -11.91 -20.70
C SER A 688 5.03 -10.91 -20.82
N LEU A 689 5.14 -9.96 -19.88
CA LEU A 689 6.26 -9.01 -19.91
C LEU A 689 7.57 -9.68 -19.53
N LEU A 690 7.54 -10.64 -18.60
CA LEU A 690 8.73 -11.34 -18.14
C LEU A 690 8.45 -12.78 -17.76
N THR A 691 9.50 -13.60 -17.80
CA THR A 691 9.49 -14.97 -17.26
C THR A 691 10.71 -15.18 -16.38
N LEU A 692 10.51 -15.93 -15.30
CA LEU A 692 11.55 -16.34 -14.36
C LEU A 692 11.55 -17.87 -14.26
N ASN A 693 12.72 -18.50 -14.34
CA ASN A 693 12.84 -19.97 -14.33
C ASN A 693 12.91 -20.58 -12.92
N THR A 694 12.90 -19.77 -11.87
CA THR A 694 13.14 -20.22 -10.49
C THR A 694 11.96 -19.85 -9.59
N PRO A 695 11.09 -20.80 -9.19
CA PRO A 695 9.90 -20.52 -8.37
C PRO A 695 10.18 -19.86 -7.00
N GLY A 696 11.30 -20.20 -6.35
CA GLY A 696 11.69 -19.63 -5.04
C GLY A 696 12.20 -18.18 -5.10
N VAL A 697 12.32 -17.60 -6.30
CA VAL A 697 12.72 -16.20 -6.51
C VAL A 697 11.49 -15.40 -6.99
N THR A 698 11.33 -14.19 -6.47
CA THR A 698 10.26 -13.27 -6.88
C THR A 698 10.81 -11.95 -7.38
N VAL A 699 10.06 -11.27 -8.25
CA VAL A 699 10.31 -9.86 -8.59
C VAL A 699 9.48 -9.00 -7.64
N ALA A 700 10.13 -8.33 -6.70
CA ALA A 700 9.52 -7.43 -5.72
C ALA A 700 9.11 -6.08 -6.33
N ALA A 701 9.87 -5.58 -7.30
CA ALA A 701 9.55 -4.32 -7.98
C ALA A 701 9.99 -4.35 -9.44
N LEU A 702 9.20 -3.71 -10.30
CA LEU A 702 9.51 -3.53 -11.72
C LEU A 702 9.03 -2.14 -12.17
N LYS A 703 9.98 -1.21 -12.36
CA LYS A 703 9.70 0.19 -12.67
C LYS A 703 10.72 0.78 -13.64
N LYS A 704 10.51 2.00 -14.14
CA LYS A 704 11.58 2.75 -14.83
C LYS A 704 12.54 3.33 -13.79
N ALA A 705 13.83 3.43 -14.13
CA ALA A 705 14.80 4.12 -13.29
C ALA A 705 14.41 5.60 -13.10
N GLU A 706 14.79 6.18 -11.97
CA GLU A 706 14.41 7.57 -11.66
C GLU A 706 15.16 8.59 -12.55
N ASP A 707 16.40 8.28 -12.95
CA ASP A 707 17.28 9.20 -13.70
C ASP A 707 17.65 8.70 -15.10
N SER A 708 17.10 7.57 -15.55
CA SER A 708 17.44 6.99 -16.85
C SER A 708 16.25 6.31 -17.54
N GLN A 709 16.45 5.85 -18.76
CA GLN A 709 15.44 5.08 -19.49
C GLN A 709 15.49 3.57 -19.20
N GLU A 710 16.39 3.12 -18.33
CA GLU A 710 16.52 1.72 -17.93
C GLU A 710 15.29 1.25 -17.15
N VAL A 711 15.10 -0.06 -17.12
CA VAL A 711 14.09 -0.71 -16.27
C VAL A 711 14.77 -1.25 -15.03
N ILE A 712 14.32 -0.82 -13.86
CA ILE A 712 14.75 -1.39 -12.59
C ILE A 712 13.93 -2.64 -12.30
N VAL A 713 14.60 -3.75 -12.06
CA VAL A 713 14.00 -4.98 -11.51
C VAL A 713 14.65 -5.29 -10.17
N ARG A 714 13.84 -5.42 -9.11
CA ARG A 714 14.28 -5.85 -7.78
C ARG A 714 13.77 -7.25 -7.51
N LEU A 715 14.65 -8.14 -7.06
CA LEU A 715 14.32 -9.54 -6.78
C LEU A 715 14.86 -9.95 -5.42
N PHE A 716 14.23 -10.95 -4.81
CA PHE A 716 14.77 -11.67 -3.66
C PHE A 716 14.33 -13.14 -3.69
N GLU A 717 15.09 -13.97 -2.99
CA GLU A 717 14.79 -15.38 -2.77
C GLU A 717 13.93 -15.52 -1.50
N ARG A 718 12.92 -16.41 -1.53
CA ARG A 718 11.85 -16.46 -0.50
C ARG A 718 11.88 -17.66 0.43
N ASP A 719 12.66 -18.69 0.10
CA ASP A 719 12.70 -19.96 0.83
C ASP A 719 13.90 -20.03 1.78
N GLY A 720 14.81 -19.06 1.77
CA GLY A 720 16.03 -19.08 2.57
C GLY A 720 17.06 -20.09 2.05
N ARG A 721 17.01 -20.39 0.74
CA ARG A 721 17.95 -21.31 0.07
C ARG A 721 18.65 -20.59 -1.08
N PRO A 722 19.94 -20.86 -1.36
CA PRO A 722 20.58 -20.27 -2.52
C PRO A 722 19.91 -20.76 -3.81
N ALA A 723 19.83 -19.90 -4.81
CA ALA A 723 19.36 -20.23 -6.15
C ALA A 723 20.46 -19.93 -7.18
N THR A 724 20.79 -20.90 -8.03
CA THR A 724 21.85 -20.74 -9.03
C THR A 724 21.28 -20.71 -10.44
N ASN A 725 21.93 -19.99 -11.36
CA ASN A 725 21.50 -19.86 -12.76
C ASN A 725 20.03 -19.40 -12.86
N VAL A 726 19.68 -18.42 -12.03
CA VAL A 726 18.41 -17.69 -12.13
C VAL A 726 18.44 -16.91 -13.44
N ARG A 727 17.39 -17.08 -14.24
CA ARG A 727 17.24 -16.46 -15.55
C ARG A 727 15.97 -15.63 -15.59
N LEU A 728 16.15 -14.32 -15.71
CA LEU A 728 15.08 -13.38 -15.98
C LEU A 728 15.10 -13.01 -17.47
N ARG A 729 14.04 -13.38 -18.18
CA ARG A 729 13.83 -13.00 -19.58
C ARG A 729 12.71 -11.96 -19.64
N MET A 730 12.95 -10.87 -20.35
CA MET A 730 11.94 -9.84 -20.66
C MET A 730 11.36 -10.11 -22.05
N ALA A 731 10.18 -9.56 -22.33
CA ALA A 731 9.53 -9.64 -23.65
C ALA A 731 10.38 -9.02 -24.78
N THR A 732 11.34 -8.18 -24.42
CA THR A 732 12.34 -7.62 -25.32
C THR A 732 13.75 -7.99 -24.83
N PRO A 733 14.69 -8.38 -25.70
CA PRO A 733 16.01 -8.81 -25.28
C PRO A 733 16.74 -7.78 -24.41
N ILE A 734 17.34 -8.24 -23.31
CA ILE A 734 18.23 -7.45 -22.46
C ILE A 734 19.58 -7.33 -23.18
N ILE A 735 20.09 -6.10 -23.30
CA ILE A 735 21.37 -5.80 -23.99
C ILE A 735 22.39 -5.10 -23.09
N GLY A 736 21.97 -4.62 -21.92
CA GLY A 736 22.86 -4.07 -20.90
C GLY A 736 22.29 -4.30 -19.51
N VAL A 737 23.18 -4.48 -18.54
CA VAL A 737 22.82 -4.64 -17.12
C VAL A 737 23.88 -3.99 -16.23
N ARG A 738 23.44 -3.29 -15.20
CA ARG A 738 24.24 -2.90 -14.03
C ARG A 738 23.49 -3.31 -12.77
N GLU A 739 24.22 -3.81 -11.77
CA GLU A 739 23.62 -4.09 -10.47
C GLU A 739 23.55 -2.80 -9.66
N VAL A 740 22.43 -2.59 -8.98
CA VAL A 740 22.15 -1.39 -8.20
C VAL A 740 21.61 -1.72 -6.82
N ASN A 741 21.71 -0.78 -5.90
CA ASN A 741 21.16 -0.88 -4.55
C ASN A 741 19.69 -0.39 -4.49
N GLY A 742 19.12 -0.35 -3.27
CA GLY A 742 17.79 0.18 -2.96
C GLY A 742 17.54 1.59 -3.50
N GLN A 743 18.59 2.40 -3.56
CA GLN A 743 18.59 3.79 -4.02
C GLN A 743 18.95 3.94 -5.51
N GLU A 744 19.03 2.84 -6.26
CA GLU A 744 19.41 2.81 -7.70
C GLU A 744 20.86 3.21 -8.00
N GLN A 745 21.70 3.30 -6.96
CA GLN A 745 23.13 3.56 -7.10
C GLN A 745 23.83 2.27 -7.52
N GLU A 746 24.75 2.38 -8.47
CA GLU A 746 25.53 1.24 -8.96
C GLU A 746 26.38 0.64 -7.85
N VAL A 747 26.43 -0.70 -7.81
CA VAL A 747 27.22 -1.46 -6.85
C VAL A 747 28.07 -2.51 -7.55
N VAL A 748 29.14 -2.93 -6.88
CA VAL A 748 29.92 -4.08 -7.33
C VAL A 748 29.03 -5.32 -7.34
N PRO A 749 28.93 -6.05 -8.46
CA PRO A 749 28.03 -7.19 -8.53
C PRO A 749 28.29 -8.27 -7.49
N ASP A 750 27.24 -8.79 -6.86
CA ASP A 750 27.36 -9.92 -5.93
C ASP A 750 27.41 -11.24 -6.72
N GLY A 751 28.63 -11.68 -7.02
CA GLY A 751 28.90 -12.92 -7.76
C GLY A 751 28.73 -12.75 -9.28
N LYS A 752 28.44 -13.87 -9.97
CA LYS A 752 28.33 -13.87 -11.43
C LYS A 752 27.02 -13.23 -11.86
N VAL A 753 27.12 -12.19 -12.69
CA VAL A 753 25.99 -11.52 -13.35
C VAL A 753 26.35 -11.34 -14.81
N GLY A 754 25.42 -11.63 -15.72
CA GLY A 754 25.64 -11.37 -17.13
C GLY A 754 24.40 -11.57 -17.98
N ILE A 755 24.56 -11.32 -19.28
CA ILE A 755 23.49 -11.50 -20.26
C ILE A 755 23.83 -12.74 -21.10
N ARG A 756 22.88 -13.66 -21.23
CA ARG A 756 22.98 -14.83 -22.12
C ARG A 756 21.68 -14.96 -22.90
N GLU A 757 21.77 -15.04 -24.23
CA GLU A 757 20.61 -15.18 -25.11
C GLU A 757 19.51 -14.12 -24.85
N GLY A 758 19.92 -12.88 -24.56
CA GLY A 758 19.02 -11.76 -24.25
C GLY A 758 18.30 -11.84 -22.90
N ALA A 759 18.70 -12.75 -22.01
CA ALA A 759 18.20 -12.87 -20.64
C ALA A 759 19.29 -12.51 -19.62
N LEU A 760 18.88 -11.94 -18.49
CA LEU A 760 19.74 -11.71 -17.33
C LEU A 760 19.95 -13.05 -16.62
N VAL A 761 21.21 -13.41 -16.37
CA VAL A 761 21.62 -14.63 -15.68
C VAL A 761 22.47 -14.29 -14.46
N PHE A 762 22.07 -14.79 -13.29
CA PHE A 762 22.69 -14.50 -12.01
C PHE A 762 22.37 -15.59 -10.96
N ASP A 763 23.04 -15.52 -9.82
CA ASP A 763 22.77 -16.38 -8.66
C ASP A 763 22.12 -15.57 -7.53
N MET A 764 21.41 -16.21 -6.61
CA MET A 764 20.83 -15.55 -5.43
C MET A 764 21.25 -16.26 -4.16
N LYS A 765 21.60 -15.46 -3.15
CA LYS A 765 21.79 -15.94 -1.78
C LYS A 765 20.44 -15.97 -1.06
N PRO A 766 20.30 -16.80 -0.02
CA PRO A 766 19.11 -16.83 0.84
C PRO A 766 18.63 -15.43 1.22
N TYR A 767 17.36 -15.11 0.95
CA TYR A 767 16.69 -13.86 1.33
C TYR A 767 17.30 -12.54 0.83
N ARG A 768 18.43 -12.55 0.13
CA ARG A 768 19.16 -11.32 -0.23
C ARG A 768 18.44 -10.55 -1.33
N PRO A 769 18.01 -9.30 -1.08
CA PRO A 769 17.50 -8.45 -2.15
C PRO A 769 18.63 -8.06 -3.11
N ARG A 770 18.34 -8.13 -4.41
CA ARG A 770 19.21 -7.67 -5.50
C ARG A 770 18.39 -6.82 -6.46
N ALA A 771 18.98 -5.77 -7.00
CA ALA A 771 18.32 -4.94 -8.00
C ALA A 771 19.22 -4.74 -9.22
N PHE A 772 18.62 -4.69 -10.40
CA PHE A 772 19.34 -4.54 -11.65
C PHE A 772 18.67 -3.44 -12.48
N ALA A 773 19.47 -2.52 -13.01
CA ALA A 773 19.02 -1.62 -14.06
C ALA A 773 19.30 -2.26 -15.42
N LEU A 774 18.23 -2.48 -16.18
CA LEU A 774 18.25 -3.19 -17.45
C LEU A 774 18.14 -2.22 -18.61
N THR A 775 19.09 -2.30 -19.54
CA THR A 775 18.94 -1.73 -20.88
C THR A 775 18.34 -2.78 -21.79
N LEU A 776 17.17 -2.49 -22.34
CA LEU A 776 16.46 -3.37 -23.27
C LEU A 776 16.74 -2.93 -24.71
N LYS A 777 16.83 -3.89 -25.63
CA LYS A 777 16.91 -3.61 -27.06
C LYS A 777 15.69 -2.76 -27.43
N LYS A 778 15.85 -1.63 -28.11
CA LYS A 778 14.69 -0.86 -28.58
C LYS A 778 13.89 -1.75 -29.55
N PRO A 779 12.62 -2.08 -29.27
CA PRO A 779 11.81 -2.73 -30.27
C PRO A 779 11.56 -1.74 -31.41
N PRO A 780 11.37 -2.19 -32.66
CA PRO A 780 10.79 -1.36 -33.70
C PRO A 780 9.31 -1.13 -33.37
N VAL A 781 9.04 -0.34 -32.33
CA VAL A 781 7.69 0.12 -32.01
C VAL A 781 7.46 1.33 -32.90
N PRO A 782 6.56 1.28 -33.89
CA PRO A 782 6.14 2.51 -34.54
C PRO A 782 5.65 3.48 -33.45
N PRO A 783 5.94 4.79 -33.54
CA PRO A 783 5.43 5.75 -32.58
C PRO A 783 3.94 5.50 -32.39
N ALA A 784 3.46 5.59 -31.13
CA ALA A 784 2.04 5.45 -30.87
C ALA A 784 1.29 6.32 -31.89
N PRO A 785 0.24 5.78 -32.58
CA PRO A 785 -0.45 6.53 -33.62
C PRO A 785 -0.76 7.92 -33.08
N ASP A 786 -0.36 8.94 -33.84
CA ASP A 786 -0.29 10.33 -33.37
C ASP A 786 -1.59 10.68 -32.66
N ARG A 787 -1.53 10.69 -31.31
CA ARG A 787 -2.67 11.00 -30.47
C ARG A 787 -2.79 12.48 -30.51
N GLN A 788 -3.50 12.97 -31.52
CA GLN A 788 -3.71 14.39 -31.65
C GLN A 788 -4.64 14.82 -30.51
N ASN A 789 -4.05 15.09 -29.35
CA ASN A 789 -4.67 15.81 -28.25
C ASN A 789 -4.93 17.21 -28.78
N VAL A 790 -6.17 17.45 -29.20
CA VAL A 790 -6.60 18.76 -29.67
C VAL A 790 -7.10 19.52 -28.45
N MET A 791 -6.18 20.21 -27.78
CA MET A 791 -6.50 21.13 -26.69
C MET A 791 -7.33 22.29 -27.24
N LEU A 792 -8.51 22.53 -26.67
CA LEU A 792 -9.38 23.62 -27.11
C LEU A 792 -9.04 24.90 -26.35
N SER A 793 -9.21 26.03 -27.03
CA SER A 793 -9.16 27.34 -26.36
C SER A 793 -10.48 27.58 -25.63
N LEU A 794 -10.38 27.96 -24.37
CA LEU A 794 -11.52 28.25 -23.51
C LEU A 794 -11.67 29.78 -23.33
N PRO A 795 -12.89 30.31 -23.32
CA PRO A 795 -13.14 31.72 -23.02
C PRO A 795 -13.07 31.95 -21.50
N PHE A 796 -11.87 31.90 -20.92
CA PHE A 796 -11.70 32.05 -19.47
C PHE A 796 -12.29 33.37 -18.96
N ASP A 797 -13.14 33.28 -17.95
CA ASP A 797 -13.87 34.42 -17.34
C ASP A 797 -13.76 34.44 -15.80
N VAL A 798 -13.23 33.38 -15.19
CA VAL A 798 -12.98 33.29 -13.75
C VAL A 798 -11.48 33.19 -13.47
N ARG A 799 -10.97 34.06 -12.59
CA ARG A 799 -9.67 33.86 -11.95
C ARG A 799 -9.83 32.92 -10.77
N ALA A 800 -9.70 31.62 -11.02
CA ALA A 800 -9.91 30.56 -10.03
C ALA A 800 -8.69 30.31 -9.12
N THR A 801 -7.58 30.99 -9.38
CA THR A 801 -6.26 30.76 -8.77
C THR A 801 -5.71 32.04 -8.19
N SER A 802 -4.98 31.95 -7.08
CA SER A 802 -4.19 33.07 -6.52
C SER A 802 -2.73 32.65 -6.33
N SER A 803 -1.77 33.55 -6.56
CA SER A 803 -0.34 33.27 -6.40
C SER A 803 0.15 33.48 -4.96
N ALA A 804 1.17 32.73 -4.55
CA ALA A 804 1.89 32.92 -3.28
C ALA A 804 2.49 34.33 -3.07
N LYS A 805 2.94 34.98 -4.15
CA LYS A 805 3.63 36.28 -4.12
C LYS A 805 2.86 37.27 -4.98
N GLY A 806 1.96 38.05 -4.38
CA GLY A 806 1.15 39.04 -5.10
C GLY A 806 -0.12 39.46 -4.36
N LYS A 807 -0.91 40.33 -4.98
CA LYS A 807 -2.25 40.68 -4.50
C LYS A 807 -3.17 39.47 -4.67
N VAL A 808 -3.92 39.11 -3.64
CA VAL A 808 -5.00 38.11 -3.73
C VAL A 808 -6.03 38.64 -4.71
N ASP A 809 -6.16 37.95 -5.83
CA ASP A 809 -6.93 38.46 -6.95
C ASP A 809 -7.81 37.41 -7.63
N GLY A 810 -7.79 36.16 -7.14
CA GLY A 810 -8.64 35.06 -7.57
C GLY A 810 -9.64 34.58 -6.52
N ALA A 811 -10.75 34.01 -6.99
CA ALA A 811 -11.79 33.38 -6.18
C ALA A 811 -12.42 32.23 -6.98
N PHE A 812 -12.37 31.02 -6.43
CA PHE A 812 -13.13 29.87 -6.91
C PHE A 812 -14.52 29.81 -6.26
N ASP A 813 -14.70 30.28 -5.03
CA ASP A 813 -16.01 30.23 -4.37
C ASP A 813 -16.44 31.56 -3.75
N ALA A 814 -17.67 31.60 -3.23
CA ALA A 814 -18.25 32.77 -2.59
C ALA A 814 -17.48 33.24 -1.34
N GLN A 815 -16.68 32.37 -0.71
CA GLN A 815 -15.84 32.71 0.43
C GLN A 815 -14.53 33.41 0.01
N GLY A 816 -14.27 33.53 -1.30
CA GLY A 816 -13.03 34.09 -1.83
C GLY A 816 -11.85 33.13 -1.71
N ARG A 817 -12.10 31.83 -1.54
CA ARG A 817 -11.05 30.80 -1.56
C ARG A 817 -10.69 30.45 -2.99
N SER A 818 -9.44 30.08 -3.24
CA SER A 818 -8.96 29.77 -4.59
C SER A 818 -7.88 28.68 -4.57
N TYR A 819 -7.53 28.18 -5.75
CA TYR A 819 -6.42 27.25 -5.93
C TYR A 819 -5.07 27.96 -5.76
N PRO A 820 -4.03 27.29 -5.20
CA PRO A 820 -2.67 27.81 -5.19
C PRO A 820 -2.10 27.79 -6.62
N GLY A 821 -2.05 28.96 -7.27
CA GLY A 821 -1.71 29.10 -8.69
C GLY A 821 -0.29 28.62 -9.02
N GLU A 822 0.66 28.83 -8.11
CA GLU A 822 2.06 28.39 -8.25
C GLU A 822 2.25 26.86 -8.26
N ARG A 823 1.24 26.10 -7.82
CA ARG A 823 1.25 24.63 -7.80
C ARG A 823 0.62 24.00 -9.04
N LEU A 824 -0.11 24.79 -9.84
CA LEU A 824 -0.73 24.31 -11.07
C LEU A 824 0.29 24.34 -12.22
N PRO A 825 0.54 23.20 -12.88
CA PRO A 825 1.45 23.19 -14.02
C PRO A 825 0.79 23.83 -15.24
N ALA A 826 1.59 24.33 -16.19
CA ALA A 826 1.05 24.84 -17.46
C ALA A 826 0.44 23.73 -18.33
N ILE A 827 1.02 22.53 -18.25
CA ILE A 827 0.56 21.30 -18.92
C ILE A 827 0.33 20.23 -17.86
N LEU A 828 -0.84 19.59 -17.88
CA LEU A 828 -1.17 18.48 -17.00
C LEU A 828 -1.42 17.21 -17.82
N GLU A 829 -0.80 16.11 -17.43
CA GLU A 829 -1.04 14.78 -18.00
C GLU A 829 -1.89 13.94 -17.03
N SER A 830 -3.02 13.41 -17.49
CA SER A 830 -3.87 12.52 -16.69
C SER A 830 -4.50 11.41 -17.54
N GLY A 831 -4.22 10.16 -17.15
CA GLY A 831 -4.57 8.91 -17.83
C GLY A 831 -4.48 9.00 -19.37
N GLY A 832 -3.31 9.45 -19.86
CA GLY A 832 -3.00 9.53 -21.28
C GLY A 832 -3.59 10.73 -22.04
N VAL A 833 -4.19 11.70 -21.35
CA VAL A 833 -4.70 12.96 -21.93
C VAL A 833 -3.85 14.14 -21.45
N THR A 834 -3.39 14.94 -22.40
CA THR A 834 -2.69 16.20 -22.17
C THR A 834 -3.69 17.35 -22.06
N PHE A 835 -3.58 18.17 -21.02
CA PHE A 835 -4.38 19.37 -20.83
C PHE A 835 -3.48 20.60 -20.76
N ARG A 836 -3.92 21.71 -21.37
CA ARG A 836 -3.29 23.02 -21.21
C ARG A 836 -4.12 23.86 -20.26
N LEU A 837 -3.51 24.24 -19.15
CA LEU A 837 -4.12 25.09 -18.12
C LEU A 837 -3.81 26.57 -18.43
N GLY A 838 -4.71 27.47 -18.00
CA GLY A 838 -4.47 28.92 -18.10
C GLY A 838 -3.38 29.37 -17.12
N SER A 839 -2.50 30.28 -17.56
CA SER A 839 -1.32 30.69 -16.79
C SER A 839 -1.32 32.16 -16.31
N SER A 840 -2.27 32.99 -16.75
CA SER A 840 -2.38 34.40 -16.34
C SER A 840 -3.79 34.93 -16.50
N GLY A 841 -4.27 35.78 -15.57
CA GLY A 841 -5.60 36.38 -15.68
C GLY A 841 -6.69 35.41 -15.24
N ALA A 842 -7.72 35.23 -16.06
CA ALA A 842 -8.74 34.19 -15.83
C ALA A 842 -8.17 32.81 -16.19
N THR A 843 -8.43 31.81 -15.36
CA THR A 843 -7.86 30.46 -15.45
C THR A 843 -8.90 29.36 -15.59
N ALA A 844 -10.19 29.70 -15.45
CA ALA A 844 -11.31 28.79 -15.64
C ALA A 844 -12.49 29.49 -16.32
N VAL A 845 -13.41 28.69 -16.84
CA VAL A 845 -14.72 29.14 -17.35
C VAL A 845 -15.79 28.76 -16.34
N ALA A 846 -16.57 29.73 -15.84
CA ALA A 846 -17.81 29.45 -15.12
C ALA A 846 -18.89 29.03 -16.13
N CYS A 847 -19.40 27.81 -16.05
CA CYS A 847 -20.32 27.28 -17.04
C CYS A 847 -21.65 28.07 -17.08
N ALA A 848 -21.87 28.84 -18.13
CA ALA A 848 -23.04 29.69 -18.35
C ALA A 848 -23.67 29.47 -19.73
N GLY A 849 -23.48 28.28 -20.32
CA GLY A 849 -23.98 27.97 -21.66
C GLY A 849 -23.06 28.39 -22.82
N GLN A 850 -21.78 28.65 -22.57
CA GLN A 850 -20.81 29.06 -23.59
C GLN A 850 -20.74 28.01 -24.71
N LYS A 851 -20.62 28.49 -25.96
CA LYS A 851 -20.39 27.65 -27.15
C LYS A 851 -18.91 27.61 -27.50
N ILE A 852 -18.33 26.41 -27.56
CA ILE A 852 -16.92 26.18 -27.85
C ILE A 852 -16.80 25.49 -29.21
N ALA A 853 -16.14 26.16 -30.16
CA ALA A 853 -15.95 25.64 -31.49
C ALA A 853 -14.95 24.47 -31.49
N ILE A 854 -15.27 23.43 -32.27
CA ILE A 854 -14.37 22.30 -32.50
C ILE A 854 -13.54 22.59 -33.76
N PRO A 855 -12.20 22.57 -33.68
CA PRO A 855 -11.35 22.73 -34.85
C PRO A 855 -11.64 21.66 -35.91
N LYS A 856 -11.61 22.04 -37.19
CA LYS A 856 -11.81 21.09 -38.31
C LYS A 856 -10.80 19.94 -38.30
N THR A 857 -9.60 20.17 -37.75
CA THR A 857 -8.55 19.16 -37.54
C THR A 857 -8.95 18.05 -36.56
N ALA A 858 -10.01 18.23 -35.78
CA ALA A 858 -10.49 17.24 -34.82
C ALA A 858 -11.43 16.17 -35.44
N SER A 859 -11.70 16.15 -36.76
CA SER A 859 -12.59 15.17 -37.42
C SER A 859 -11.86 14.36 -38.53
N PRO A 860 -12.05 13.02 -38.71
CA PRO A 860 -13.09 12.12 -38.16
C PRO A 860 -12.59 10.85 -37.41
N GLY A 861 -13.43 10.29 -36.51
CA GLY A 861 -13.24 9.02 -35.76
C GLY A 861 -14.02 9.00 -34.43
N ASP A 862 -13.99 7.90 -33.66
CA ASP A 862 -14.55 7.83 -32.30
C ASP A 862 -13.66 8.64 -31.33
N ARG A 863 -14.08 9.87 -31.01
CA ARG A 863 -13.36 10.77 -30.10
C ARG A 863 -14.15 11.06 -28.84
N TYR A 864 -13.44 11.51 -27.82
CA TYR A 864 -13.99 11.94 -26.53
C TYR A 864 -13.56 13.38 -26.25
N LEU A 865 -14.48 14.15 -25.69
CA LEU A 865 -14.18 15.40 -25.03
C LEU A 865 -13.77 15.08 -23.59
N TYR A 866 -12.53 15.39 -23.26
CA TYR A 866 -12.05 15.39 -21.89
C TYR A 866 -12.07 16.79 -21.34
N PHE A 867 -12.47 16.93 -20.08
CA PHE A 867 -12.39 18.21 -19.39
C PHE A 867 -11.92 18.04 -17.96
N LEU A 868 -11.13 19.02 -17.53
CA LEU A 868 -10.75 19.23 -16.14
C LEU A 868 -11.76 20.16 -15.51
N ALA A 869 -12.51 19.66 -14.55
CA ALA A 869 -13.56 20.43 -13.90
C ALA A 869 -13.64 20.14 -12.41
N ALA A 870 -14.21 21.11 -11.71
CA ALA A 870 -14.65 20.99 -10.34
C ALA A 870 -15.84 21.93 -10.12
N ALA A 871 -16.60 21.71 -9.04
CA ALA A 871 -17.74 22.54 -8.68
C ALA A 871 -17.64 23.07 -7.25
N GLU A 872 -18.40 24.12 -6.91
CA GLU A 872 -18.48 24.60 -5.51
C GLU A 872 -19.13 23.57 -4.57
N THR A 873 -20.05 22.77 -5.11
CA THR A 873 -20.73 21.64 -4.46
C THR A 873 -20.86 20.52 -5.48
N ASP A 874 -21.03 19.27 -5.03
CA ASP A 874 -21.31 18.16 -5.96
C ASP A 874 -22.55 18.52 -6.80
N THR A 875 -22.38 18.55 -8.12
CA THR A 875 -23.38 19.09 -9.04
C THR A 875 -23.65 18.11 -10.17
N ALA A 876 -24.89 17.66 -10.28
CA ALA A 876 -25.32 16.78 -11.35
C ALA A 876 -25.29 17.51 -12.70
N LEU A 877 -24.56 16.94 -13.64
CA LEU A 877 -24.54 17.31 -15.03
C LEU A 877 -25.63 16.53 -15.76
N THR A 878 -26.67 17.22 -16.21
CA THR A 878 -27.76 16.58 -16.96
C THR A 878 -27.48 16.57 -18.46
N HIS A 879 -26.90 17.64 -19.02
CA HIS A 879 -26.62 17.77 -20.46
C HIS A 879 -25.38 18.64 -20.75
N CYS A 880 -24.59 18.23 -21.75
CA CYS A 880 -23.62 19.07 -22.45
C CYS A 880 -23.95 18.97 -23.93
N PHE A 881 -24.52 20.01 -24.53
CA PHE A 881 -25.05 19.90 -25.89
C PHE A 881 -23.91 19.89 -26.91
N VAL A 882 -24.10 19.09 -27.94
CA VAL A 882 -23.19 18.90 -29.05
C VAL A 882 -24.02 19.21 -30.30
N ASP A 883 -23.70 20.26 -31.05
CA ASP A 883 -24.50 20.63 -32.24
C ASP A 883 -24.18 19.75 -33.46
N GLY A 884 -25.22 19.43 -34.24
CA GLY A 884 -25.23 18.48 -35.37
C GLY A 884 -26.55 17.68 -35.57
N GLY A 885 -27.66 18.08 -34.93
CA GLY A 885 -29.00 17.52 -35.18
C GLY A 885 -29.65 16.66 -34.07
N GLY A 886 -29.07 16.58 -32.87
CA GLY A 886 -29.70 15.85 -31.76
C GLY A 886 -29.25 16.34 -30.38
N ARG A 887 -30.11 16.22 -29.36
CA ARG A 887 -29.69 16.35 -27.96
C ARG A 887 -28.58 15.34 -27.71
N SER A 888 -27.48 15.73 -27.05
CA SER A 888 -26.55 14.76 -26.47
C SER A 888 -27.35 13.79 -25.60
N ALA A 889 -27.12 12.49 -25.72
CA ALA A 889 -27.63 11.55 -24.73
C ALA A 889 -27.28 12.09 -23.32
N PRO A 890 -28.19 12.05 -22.35
CA PRO A 890 -27.86 12.44 -20.98
C PRO A 890 -26.60 11.68 -20.57
N VAL A 891 -25.56 12.39 -20.15
CA VAL A 891 -24.37 11.77 -19.58
C VAL A 891 -24.49 12.02 -18.09
N PRO A 892 -25.01 11.07 -17.30
CA PRO A 892 -25.19 11.25 -15.86
C PRO A 892 -23.79 11.33 -15.23
N LEU A 893 -23.30 12.55 -15.08
CA LEU A 893 -22.01 12.86 -14.46
C LEU A 893 -22.28 13.76 -13.28
N THR A 894 -21.67 13.49 -12.14
CA THR A 894 -21.64 14.44 -11.03
C THR A 894 -20.29 15.13 -11.06
N ILE A 895 -20.29 16.44 -11.35
CA ILE A 895 -19.09 17.25 -11.19
C ILE A 895 -18.84 17.41 -9.70
N GLN A 896 -17.68 16.95 -9.27
CA GLN A 896 -17.34 16.82 -7.86
C GLN A 896 -16.96 18.18 -7.29
N ARG A 897 -17.31 18.36 -6.02
CA ARG A 897 -16.89 19.48 -5.19
C ARG A 897 -15.36 19.61 -5.21
N TRP A 898 -14.89 20.84 -5.36
CA TRP A 898 -13.48 21.15 -5.53
C TRP A 898 -12.63 21.01 -4.26
N ASP A 899 -13.23 21.13 -3.06
CA ASP A 899 -12.54 21.04 -1.77
C ASP A 899 -13.18 19.98 -0.85
N GLY A 900 -12.47 19.62 0.22
CA GLY A 900 -12.94 18.64 1.23
C GLY A 900 -12.22 17.30 1.11
N TYR A 901 -12.89 16.22 1.48
CA TYR A 901 -12.34 14.86 1.39
C TYR A 901 -12.92 14.11 0.20
N VAL A 902 -12.07 13.36 -0.50
CA VAL A 902 -12.45 12.41 -1.55
C VAL A 902 -12.59 10.99 -1.00
N GLY A 903 -12.15 10.73 0.23
CA GLY A 903 -12.46 9.49 0.90
C GLY A 903 -12.33 9.59 2.41
N GLN A 904 -13.24 8.92 3.11
CA GLN A 904 -13.29 8.78 4.55
C GLN A 904 -13.67 7.34 4.90
N TRP A 905 -13.11 6.81 5.99
CA TRP A 905 -13.67 5.61 6.60
C TRP A 905 -14.84 6.00 7.53
N ASP A 906 -15.47 5.00 8.15
CA ASP A 906 -16.46 5.23 9.19
C ASP A 906 -15.88 6.18 10.26
N THR A 907 -16.53 7.34 10.41
CA THR A 907 -16.02 8.44 11.21
C THR A 907 -16.83 8.57 12.50
N ARG A 908 -16.14 8.56 13.64
CA ARG A 908 -16.73 8.72 14.97
C ARG A 908 -17.10 10.18 15.20
N LEU A 909 -18.34 10.39 15.61
CA LEU A 909 -18.90 11.68 16.00
C LEU A 909 -18.88 11.81 17.52
N TRP A 910 -18.73 13.04 18.00
CA TRP A 910 -18.59 13.37 19.42
C TRP A 910 -19.53 14.51 19.79
N LYS A 911 -20.06 14.51 21.01
CA LYS A 911 -20.85 15.62 21.54
C LYS A 911 -19.92 16.79 21.91
N GLY A 912 -20.25 17.99 21.45
CA GLY A 912 -19.44 19.19 21.71
C GLY A 912 -18.21 19.31 20.80
N GLU A 913 -17.44 20.37 21.01
CA GLU A 913 -16.26 20.67 20.20
C GLU A 913 -15.09 19.73 20.54
N VAL A 914 -14.49 19.12 19.52
CA VAL A 914 -13.30 18.27 19.67
C VAL A 914 -12.07 19.13 19.40
N PRO A 915 -11.17 19.30 20.37
CA PRO A 915 -9.94 20.05 20.16
C PRO A 915 -9.12 19.45 19.02
N GLU A 916 -8.70 20.29 18.07
CA GLU A 916 -7.96 19.84 16.89
C GLU A 916 -6.57 19.27 17.23
N LYS A 917 -5.95 19.77 18.31
CA LYS A 917 -4.54 19.49 18.66
C LYS A 917 -4.36 18.75 19.99
N ASP A 918 -5.41 18.62 20.78
CA ASP A 918 -5.31 17.95 22.09
C ASP A 918 -5.60 16.46 21.95
N ALA A 919 -4.69 15.63 22.46
CA ALA A 919 -4.89 14.19 22.54
C ALA A 919 -5.74 13.78 23.75
N VAL A 920 -5.95 14.68 24.71
CA VAL A 920 -6.65 14.41 25.96
C VAL A 920 -7.93 15.24 26.05
N TRP A 921 -9.04 14.61 25.68
CA TRP A 921 -10.39 15.12 25.87
C TRP A 921 -11.35 13.95 26.12
N ASN A 922 -12.54 14.24 26.64
CA ASN A 922 -13.49 13.25 27.16
C ASN A 922 -14.94 13.45 26.68
N ASN A 923 -15.14 14.13 25.56
CA ASN A 923 -16.43 14.25 24.89
C ASN A 923 -17.08 12.88 24.71
N GLU A 924 -18.38 12.82 24.95
CA GLU A 924 -19.17 11.60 24.78
C GLU A 924 -19.29 11.25 23.29
N TYR A 925 -19.15 9.97 22.97
CA TYR A 925 -19.42 9.46 21.62
C TYR A 925 -20.89 9.70 21.24
N ALA A 926 -21.12 10.26 20.05
CA ALA A 926 -22.46 10.65 19.56
C ALA A 926 -22.99 9.74 18.45
N GLY A 927 -22.11 9.00 17.75
CA GLY A 927 -22.51 8.16 16.62
C GLY A 927 -21.39 7.92 15.62
N LEU A 928 -21.72 7.26 14.51
CA LEU A 928 -20.84 7.04 13.37
C LEU A 928 -21.48 7.62 12.11
N THR A 929 -20.68 8.31 11.32
CA THR A 929 -21.01 8.61 9.91
C THR A 929 -20.37 7.53 9.05
N PRO A 930 -21.11 6.86 8.15
CA PRO A 930 -20.54 5.87 7.23
C PRO A 930 -19.42 6.46 6.37
N GLY A 931 -18.39 5.66 6.12
CA GLY A 931 -17.32 6.01 5.20
C GLY A 931 -17.80 6.10 3.75
N TYR A 932 -17.03 6.82 2.93
CA TYR A 932 -17.30 6.99 1.51
C TYR A 932 -16.02 7.11 0.69
N ILE A 933 -16.12 6.84 -0.62
CA ILE A 933 -15.04 7.06 -1.59
C ILE A 933 -15.60 7.72 -2.86
N LYS A 934 -15.08 8.90 -3.20
CA LYS A 934 -15.25 9.56 -4.50
C LYS A 934 -14.27 8.97 -5.50
N ARG A 935 -14.79 8.22 -6.47
CA ARG A 935 -13.96 7.45 -7.43
C ARG A 935 -13.69 8.16 -8.75
N GLN A 936 -14.13 9.42 -8.89
CA GLN A 936 -13.81 10.20 -10.07
C GLN A 936 -12.28 10.34 -10.20
N PRO A 937 -11.66 10.08 -11.37
CA PRO A 937 -10.22 10.26 -11.53
C PRO A 937 -9.76 11.67 -11.18
N ILE A 938 -8.88 11.77 -10.19
CA ILE A 938 -8.25 13.01 -9.74
C ILE A 938 -7.15 13.32 -10.74
N ALA A 939 -7.32 14.37 -11.53
CA ALA A 939 -6.30 14.80 -12.48
C ALA A 939 -5.13 15.47 -11.76
N TRP A 940 -5.45 16.34 -10.80
CA TRP A 940 -4.53 17.13 -10.00
C TRP A 940 -5.16 17.43 -8.64
N TYR A 941 -4.34 17.63 -7.61
CA TYR A 941 -4.78 18.08 -6.31
C TYR A 941 -3.71 18.92 -5.61
N SER A 942 -4.12 19.64 -4.57
CA SER A 942 -3.24 20.29 -3.60
C SER A 942 -3.71 19.95 -2.19
N ASP A 943 -2.77 19.85 -1.26
CA ASP A 943 -3.03 19.67 0.18
C ASP A 943 -3.38 20.98 0.89
N HIS A 944 -3.44 22.10 0.18
CA HIS A 944 -3.89 23.37 0.73
C HIS A 944 -4.62 24.19 -0.34
N LEU A 945 -5.42 25.14 0.13
CA LEU A 945 -6.05 26.17 -0.68
C LEU A 945 -5.59 27.57 -0.25
N ARG A 946 -5.89 28.57 -1.08
CA ARG A 946 -5.64 29.98 -0.78
C ARG A 946 -6.88 30.62 -0.19
N LEU A 947 -6.69 31.36 0.90
CA LEU A 947 -7.72 32.15 1.55
C LEU A 947 -7.81 33.56 0.95
N LYS A 948 -8.95 34.23 1.17
CA LYS A 948 -9.20 35.61 0.71
C LYS A 948 -8.17 36.63 1.23
N ASN A 949 -7.56 36.36 2.39
CA ASN A 949 -6.51 37.19 2.98
C ASN A 949 -5.09 36.91 2.41
N GLY A 950 -4.96 35.91 1.53
CA GLY A 950 -3.71 35.53 0.87
C GLY A 950 -2.92 34.43 1.57
N GLY A 951 -3.34 34.07 2.79
CA GLY A 951 -2.79 32.94 3.52
C GLY A 951 -3.10 31.61 2.84
N ASN A 952 -2.25 30.62 3.12
CA ASN A 952 -2.59 29.22 2.90
C ASN A 952 -3.53 28.75 4.01
N ASP A 953 -4.44 27.84 3.67
CA ASP A 953 -5.16 26.99 4.62
C ASP A 953 -4.56 25.58 4.53
N PRO A 954 -3.52 25.25 5.35
CA PRO A 954 -2.79 24.00 5.25
C PRO A 954 -3.70 22.80 5.49
N TYR A 955 -3.48 21.71 4.77
CA TYR A 955 -4.30 20.48 4.86
C TYR A 955 -5.79 20.66 4.53
N ARG A 956 -6.17 21.78 3.92
CA ARG A 956 -7.46 21.98 3.27
C ARG A 956 -7.35 21.66 1.79
N PHE A 957 -7.63 20.39 1.45
CA PHE A 957 -7.44 19.87 0.09
C PHE A 957 -8.30 20.57 -0.96
N CYS A 958 -7.76 20.68 -2.18
CA CYS A 958 -8.52 21.02 -3.37
C CYS A 958 -8.13 20.16 -4.60
N TYR A 959 -9.05 20.00 -5.55
CA TYR A 959 -8.98 18.96 -6.60
C TYR A 959 -9.46 19.44 -7.96
N LEU A 960 -8.75 19.01 -9.01
CA LEU A 960 -9.26 18.99 -10.37
C LEU A 960 -9.54 17.54 -10.78
N PHE A 961 -10.76 17.28 -11.24
CA PHE A 961 -11.17 15.96 -11.69
C PHE A 961 -11.20 15.89 -13.22
N ARG A 962 -10.82 14.74 -13.77
CA ARG A 962 -10.89 14.48 -15.20
C ARG A 962 -12.18 13.75 -15.53
N TYR A 963 -12.96 14.31 -16.45
CA TYR A 963 -14.16 13.69 -16.99
C TYR A 963 -14.00 13.38 -18.47
N ALA A 964 -14.80 12.43 -18.97
CA ALA A 964 -14.81 12.03 -20.36
C ALA A 964 -16.26 11.98 -20.86
N VAL A 965 -16.51 12.63 -21.99
CA VAL A 965 -17.82 12.63 -22.67
C VAL A 965 -17.63 12.17 -24.11
N PRO A 966 -18.40 11.19 -24.61
CA PRO A 966 -18.35 10.79 -26.01
C PRO A 966 -18.65 12.00 -26.92
N LEU A 967 -17.87 12.15 -27.99
CA LEU A 967 -18.05 13.24 -28.95
C LEU A 967 -18.66 12.69 -30.26
N PRO A 968 -19.95 12.94 -30.56
CA PRO A 968 -20.57 12.50 -31.79
C PRO A 968 -19.83 12.93 -33.06
N LYS A 969 -19.84 12.06 -34.07
CA LYS A 969 -19.27 12.39 -35.38
C LYS A 969 -19.98 13.60 -35.98
N GLY A 970 -19.21 14.55 -36.53
CA GLY A 970 -19.75 15.75 -37.16
C GLY A 970 -20.04 16.92 -36.20
N THR A 971 -19.71 16.77 -34.91
CA THR A 971 -19.82 17.87 -33.94
C THR A 971 -19.03 19.09 -34.38
N ARG A 972 -19.69 20.26 -34.41
CA ARG A 972 -19.04 21.55 -34.72
C ARG A 972 -18.81 22.42 -33.49
N PHE A 973 -19.70 22.31 -32.50
CA PHE A 973 -19.65 23.08 -31.27
C PHE A 973 -20.04 22.22 -30.08
N ILE A 974 -19.45 22.52 -28.93
CA ILE A 974 -19.87 22.03 -27.62
C ILE A 974 -20.51 23.20 -26.88
N VAL A 975 -21.64 22.96 -26.22
CA VAL A 975 -22.30 23.91 -25.33
C VAL A 975 -22.04 23.45 -23.91
N LEU A 976 -21.32 24.27 -23.16
CA LEU A 976 -21.10 24.03 -21.74
C LEU A 976 -22.44 24.07 -20.97
N PRO A 977 -22.52 23.45 -19.79
CA PRO A 977 -23.69 23.55 -18.93
C PRO A 977 -24.02 25.02 -18.59
N ALA A 978 -25.28 25.28 -18.25
CA ALA A 978 -25.71 26.58 -17.72
C ALA A 978 -25.79 26.52 -16.18
N ASP A 979 -24.65 26.26 -15.54
CA ASP A 979 -24.53 26.22 -14.07
C ASP A 979 -23.16 26.79 -13.65
N VAL A 980 -23.16 28.04 -13.19
CA VAL A 980 -21.96 28.80 -12.86
C VAL A 980 -21.16 28.23 -11.69
N ARG A 981 -21.74 27.30 -10.92
CA ARG A 981 -21.03 26.57 -9.85
C ARG A 981 -20.00 25.60 -10.43
N ILE A 982 -20.19 25.16 -11.67
CA ILE A 982 -19.26 24.30 -12.40
C ILE A 982 -18.21 25.18 -13.07
N ARG A 983 -16.94 24.89 -12.83
CA ARG A 983 -15.82 25.57 -13.45
C ARG A 983 -14.94 24.59 -14.23
N ILE A 984 -14.63 24.94 -15.47
CA ILE A 984 -13.79 24.14 -16.36
C ILE A 984 -12.45 24.84 -16.55
N PHE A 985 -11.36 24.14 -16.24
CA PHE A 985 -9.99 24.66 -16.33
C PHE A 985 -9.33 24.35 -17.67
N ALA A 986 -9.67 23.22 -18.29
CA ALA A 986 -9.12 22.81 -19.57
C ALA A 986 -10.06 21.83 -20.27
N THR A 987 -10.01 21.83 -21.60
CA THR A 987 -10.70 20.85 -22.44
C THR A 987 -9.76 20.33 -23.52
N THR A 988 -9.79 19.02 -23.73
CA THR A 988 -8.98 18.34 -24.74
C THR A 988 -9.84 17.33 -25.47
N ILE A 989 -9.83 17.38 -26.79
CA ILE A 989 -10.39 16.31 -27.61
C ILE A 989 -9.28 15.31 -27.89
N SER A 990 -9.51 14.05 -27.54
CA SER A 990 -8.58 12.96 -27.79
C SER A 990 -9.34 11.70 -28.22
N GLY A 991 -8.65 10.72 -28.80
CA GLY A 991 -9.20 9.37 -28.86
C GLY A 991 -9.31 8.79 -27.44
N GLN A 992 -10.12 7.76 -27.22
CA GLN A 992 -10.33 7.20 -25.87
C GLN A 992 -9.05 6.56 -25.30
N PRO A 993 -8.24 7.19 -24.42
CA PRO A 993 -6.94 6.64 -24.03
C PRO A 993 -7.08 5.31 -23.30
N THR A 994 -8.18 5.19 -22.55
CA THR A 994 -8.65 3.97 -21.88
C THR A 994 -9.94 3.49 -22.55
N ASP A 995 -9.82 2.63 -23.56
CA ASP A 995 -10.95 2.02 -24.29
C ASP A 995 -11.61 0.85 -23.55
N MET A 996 -11.29 0.71 -22.26
CA MET A 996 -11.70 -0.39 -21.42
C MET A 996 -12.45 0.12 -20.19
N ARG A 997 -13.41 -0.67 -19.73
CA ARG A 997 -14.05 -0.49 -18.42
C ARG A 997 -13.47 -1.50 -17.45
N SER A 998 -13.03 -1.05 -16.27
CA SER A 998 -12.78 -1.97 -15.16
C SER A 998 -14.05 -2.79 -14.90
N ALA A 999 -13.93 -4.11 -14.98
CA ALA A 999 -15.06 -5.04 -14.78
C ALA A 999 -15.18 -5.45 -13.31
N TYR A 1000 -14.21 -5.11 -12.47
CA TYR A 1000 -14.29 -5.27 -11.02
C TYR A 1000 -13.51 -4.12 -10.35
N PRO A 1001 -13.97 -3.58 -9.20
CA PRO A 1001 -13.28 -2.50 -8.52
C PRO A 1001 -11.77 -2.77 -8.33
N LEU A 1002 -10.93 -1.79 -8.70
CA LEU A 1002 -9.47 -1.89 -8.57
C LEU A 1002 -8.96 -1.67 -7.13
N TYR A 1003 -9.82 -1.15 -6.26
CA TYR A 1003 -9.62 -0.96 -4.84
C TYR A 1003 -11.00 -0.90 -4.16
N ASP A 1004 -11.02 -0.78 -2.83
CA ASP A 1004 -12.24 -0.84 -2.01
C ASP A 1004 -13.37 0.06 -2.53
N VAL A 1005 -14.61 -0.40 -2.35
CA VAL A 1005 -15.82 0.35 -2.67
C VAL A 1005 -16.56 0.63 -1.37
N LEU A 1006 -16.66 1.91 -1.02
CA LEU A 1006 -17.57 2.40 0.00
C LEU A 1006 -18.68 3.21 -0.71
N PRO A 1007 -19.88 3.33 -0.13
CA PRO A 1007 -20.94 4.17 -0.68
C PRO A 1007 -20.42 5.57 -1.00
N SER A 1008 -20.83 6.18 -2.11
CA SER A 1008 -20.60 7.62 -2.32
C SER A 1008 -21.80 8.38 -1.74
N GLU A 1009 -21.54 9.44 -0.96
CA GLU A 1009 -22.58 10.40 -0.52
C GLU A 1009 -23.40 10.96 -1.68
#